data_AF-A0A419YMF7-F1
#
_entry.id   AF-A0A419YMF7-F1
#
_cell.length_a   1.000
_cell.length_b   1.000
_cell.length_c   1.000
_cell.angle_alpha   90.00
_cell.angle_beta   90.00
_cell.angle_gamma   90.00
#
_symmetry.space_group_name_H-M   'P 1'
#
loop_
_entity.id
_entity.type
_entity.pdbx_description
1 polymer ?
#
loop_
_entity_poly.entity_id
_entity_poly.type
_entity_poly.pdbx_seq_one_letter_code
_entity_poly.pdbx_strand_id
1 'polypeptide(L)'
;MQRRTAGRATVVILAASGLAATVPSAWGAGTTPTVPGPTATPAPSAPDVRPEPSASAGADSAAPAAQPSAAAAAGATKRVDYRGFHAQVPADWPVVDLAAAPTTCVRLDVSAVYLGTPGDDQNCPAHLAPGRADGLLIQPVKAGRAQGTVQPGRPIAQSVLDDADAGHQIQARLGSTGLEVTASYAAAPDRVRQILETATADAATGARVAAAAPAVTTATYAATTSGPRTDVVGFAFDACSAPSDAAMNAWSTSSPYRAVGVYIGGPSQACPAPVKSWVDSRVKEGWGFLPIYVGHQAARGNLLVDADLATARQQGADAADDAILKAAGLGFQPGAVLYNDMENYDSAVYRDRVVAYLAGWTERLHAQGWRSGIYASANSGVKDLAARYTDASYPQPDVLWSAAWNSHHDVTDAGMGLPAGAGYFTGGRRAHQYSGDVSESYGGYRIGIDANYLDVTSPGSDGYLQPGQRLTAGQSLSSDSITLTMQADGNLVAYLKVAGAGQPLWSTNTWGQPGAYAVMQDDGNLVVYSRDGGPGAGGALWSSNTWGGGNGGSYTVVQADGNVVIYRRGGGPAVGGAIWATGTQAGPSAFGGGRRFTAGQWTQSATTRLVMQADGNLVLYRRSDGAALWSSNTWGHAGAYALMQADGNLVVYRAGRSDPGGALWSTGTWGNAGAYAVLQDDANFVVYRKNGGPAVGGAVWASNTWGRG
;
A
#
# COMPACT_ATOMS: atom_id res chain seq x y z
N MET A 1 75.78 23.76 23.74
CA MET A 1 76.29 22.39 23.94
C MET A 1 75.24 21.40 23.50
N GLN A 2 75.63 20.44 22.63
CA GLN A 2 75.13 19.06 22.41
C GLN A 2 73.65 18.69 22.72
N ARG A 3 72.92 17.84 22.00
CA ARG A 3 72.99 17.06 20.74
C ARG A 3 71.63 16.31 20.70
N ARG A 4 71.05 16.14 19.49
CA ARG A 4 70.39 14.93 18.90
C ARG A 4 69.34 14.16 19.76
N THR A 5 68.23 13.62 19.26
CA THR A 5 67.91 13.01 17.96
C THR A 5 66.43 12.62 17.93
N ALA A 6 65.86 12.55 16.72
CA ALA A 6 64.59 11.92 16.41
C ALA A 6 64.60 10.40 16.61
N GLY A 7 63.44 9.81 16.94
CA GLY A 7 63.19 8.37 17.03
C GLY A 7 61.82 8.01 16.44
N ARG A 8 61.85 7.18 15.39
CA ARG A 8 60.71 6.62 14.63
C ARG A 8 59.83 5.72 15.51
N ALA A 9 58.51 5.75 15.28
CA ALA A 9 57.59 4.71 15.76
C ALA A 9 57.38 3.66 14.66
N THR A 10 57.63 2.41 15.03
CA THR A 10 57.56 1.20 14.21
C THR A 10 56.11 0.74 14.04
N VAL A 11 55.69 0.51 12.79
CA VAL A 11 54.47 -0.23 12.44
C VAL A 11 54.78 -1.72 12.51
N VAL A 12 54.08 -2.45 13.38
CA VAL A 12 54.12 -3.91 13.46
C VAL A 12 53.03 -4.47 12.57
N ILE A 13 53.43 -5.11 11.47
CA ILE A 13 52.57 -5.95 10.62
C ILE A 13 52.62 -7.37 11.20
N LEU A 14 51.49 -7.87 11.70
CA LEU A 14 51.32 -9.28 12.06
C LEU A 14 50.75 -10.04 10.86
N ALA A 15 51.59 -10.89 10.27
CA ALA A 15 51.21 -11.88 9.28
C ALA A 15 50.47 -13.04 9.96
N ALA A 16 49.28 -13.38 9.47
CA ALA A 16 48.55 -14.57 9.87
C ALA A 16 48.81 -15.69 8.85
N SER A 17 49.51 -16.71 9.33
CA SER A 17 49.87 -17.96 8.65
C SER A 17 48.63 -18.81 8.38
N GLY A 18 48.58 -19.40 7.19
CA GLY A 18 47.56 -20.38 6.81
C GLY A 18 47.66 -21.67 7.59
N LEU A 19 46.50 -22.22 7.96
CA LEU A 19 46.33 -23.58 8.43
C LEU A 19 45.19 -24.21 7.62
N ALA A 20 45.58 -25.10 6.70
CA ALA A 20 44.68 -25.99 6.01
C ALA A 20 44.18 -27.05 7.01
N ALA A 21 42.87 -27.12 7.20
CA ALA A 21 42.21 -28.22 7.90
C ALA A 21 41.53 -29.11 6.86
N THR A 22 42.09 -30.31 6.69
CA THR A 22 41.48 -31.44 5.98
C THR A 22 40.30 -31.98 6.80
N VAL A 23 39.16 -32.20 6.15
CA VAL A 23 37.99 -32.87 6.74
C VAL A 23 37.80 -34.22 6.04
N PRO A 24 37.61 -35.32 6.77
CA PRO A 24 37.57 -36.66 6.21
C PRO A 24 36.21 -36.99 5.57
N SER A 25 36.28 -37.70 4.45
CA SER A 25 35.18 -38.36 3.77
C SER A 25 34.89 -39.74 4.38
N ALA A 26 33.64 -39.99 4.79
CA ALA A 26 33.06 -41.34 4.82
C ALA A 26 31.54 -41.30 5.10
N TRP A 27 30.85 -42.33 4.58
CA TRP A 27 29.45 -42.74 4.76
C TRP A 27 28.42 -41.94 3.94
N GLY A 28 27.57 -42.52 3.11
CA GLY A 28 27.26 -43.92 2.79
C GLY A 28 26.01 -43.91 1.91
N ALA A 29 25.99 -44.74 0.88
CA ALA A 29 24.85 -44.85 -0.03
C ALA A 29 23.61 -45.37 0.70
N GLY A 30 22.50 -44.64 0.59
CA GLY A 30 21.20 -45.01 1.15
C GLY A 30 20.09 -44.56 0.19
N THR A 31 19.40 -45.57 -0.33
CA THR A 31 18.28 -45.56 -1.28
C THR A 31 17.19 -44.51 -0.99
N THR A 32 16.83 -43.73 -2.00
CA THR A 32 15.63 -42.89 -2.02
C THR A 32 14.38 -43.72 -2.36
N PRO A 33 13.27 -43.59 -1.61
CA PRO A 33 11.99 -44.15 -2.02
C PRO A 33 11.31 -43.24 -3.05
N THR A 34 10.92 -43.86 -4.17
CA THR A 34 10.09 -43.28 -5.23
C THR A 34 8.64 -43.10 -4.76
N VAL A 35 8.08 -41.91 -5.00
CA VAL A 35 6.63 -41.66 -4.95
C VAL A 35 6.18 -41.28 -6.38
N PRO A 36 5.06 -41.81 -6.91
CA PRO A 36 4.72 -41.71 -8.32
C PRO A 36 4.16 -40.33 -8.67
N GLY A 37 4.62 -39.75 -9.77
CA GLY A 37 4.04 -38.53 -10.34
C GLY A 37 2.68 -38.78 -10.99
N PRO A 38 1.78 -37.77 -11.04
CA PRO A 38 0.57 -37.87 -11.83
C PRO A 38 0.90 -37.75 -13.34
N THR A 39 0.31 -38.65 -14.10
CA THR A 39 0.33 -38.77 -15.55
C THR A 39 -0.09 -37.48 -16.26
N ALA A 40 0.77 -36.96 -17.13
CA ALA A 40 0.45 -35.88 -18.05
C ALA A 40 -0.32 -36.41 -19.27
N THR A 41 -1.52 -35.90 -19.49
CA THR A 41 -2.28 -36.00 -20.75
C THR A 41 -1.72 -34.96 -21.72
N PRO A 42 -1.55 -35.27 -23.03
CA PRO A 42 -0.87 -34.38 -23.96
C PRO A 42 -1.71 -33.16 -24.35
N ALA A 43 -1.03 -32.02 -24.51
CA ALA A 43 -1.58 -30.75 -24.98
C ALA A 43 -2.04 -30.84 -26.45
N PRO A 44 -3.14 -30.16 -26.84
CA PRO A 44 -3.51 -30.00 -28.24
C PRO A 44 -2.60 -29.01 -28.96
N SER A 45 -2.26 -29.38 -30.18
CA SER A 45 -1.37 -28.69 -31.11
C SER A 45 -1.88 -27.31 -31.54
N ALA A 46 -0.95 -26.38 -31.72
CA ALA A 46 -1.18 -25.05 -32.29
C ALA A 46 -1.74 -25.11 -33.72
N PRO A 47 -2.67 -24.22 -34.13
CA PRO A 47 -3.00 -24.06 -35.53
C PRO A 47 -2.05 -23.10 -36.25
N ASP A 48 -1.67 -23.54 -37.44
CA ASP A 48 -0.88 -22.89 -38.50
C ASP A 48 -1.25 -21.42 -38.74
N VAL A 49 -0.22 -20.59 -38.84
CA VAL A 49 -0.26 -19.28 -39.48
C VAL A 49 -0.24 -19.48 -40.99
N ARG A 50 -1.31 -19.05 -41.68
CA ARG A 50 -1.29 -18.87 -43.15
C ARG A 50 -1.33 -17.39 -43.51
N PRO A 51 -0.58 -16.97 -44.54
CA PRO A 51 -0.41 -15.57 -44.91
C PRO A 51 -1.55 -15.07 -45.82
N GLU A 52 -1.72 -13.75 -45.83
CA GLU A 52 -2.59 -13.00 -46.74
C GLU A 52 -2.38 -13.37 -48.23
N PRO A 53 -3.42 -13.27 -49.07
CA PRO A 53 -3.24 -13.10 -50.49
C PRO A 53 -3.62 -11.70 -50.97
N SER A 54 -2.74 -11.18 -51.80
CA SER A 54 -2.85 -10.03 -52.67
C SER A 54 -3.90 -10.20 -53.79
N ALA A 55 -4.28 -9.06 -54.35
CA ALA A 55 -5.33 -8.84 -55.33
C ALA A 55 -5.24 -9.67 -56.63
N SER A 56 -6.40 -10.02 -57.20
CA SER A 56 -6.57 -10.18 -58.64
C SER A 56 -7.98 -9.76 -59.09
N ALA A 57 -8.01 -9.19 -60.29
CA ALA A 57 -9.18 -8.62 -60.95
C ALA A 57 -10.12 -9.71 -61.50
N GLY A 58 -11.42 -9.43 -61.45
CA GLY A 58 -12.47 -10.18 -62.15
C GLY A 58 -13.68 -9.27 -62.33
N ALA A 59 -13.86 -8.78 -63.55
CA ALA A 59 -15.04 -8.06 -63.97
C ALA A 59 -16.19 -9.06 -64.15
N ASP A 60 -17.33 -8.81 -63.52
CA ASP A 60 -18.62 -9.16 -64.10
C ASP A 60 -19.71 -8.22 -63.59
N SER A 61 -20.40 -7.64 -64.55
CA SER A 61 -21.40 -6.59 -64.43
C SER A 61 -22.78 -7.14 -64.07
N ALA A 62 -23.32 -6.73 -62.94
CA ALA A 62 -24.77 -6.71 -62.69
C ALA A 62 -25.10 -5.46 -61.85
N ALA A 63 -25.88 -4.55 -62.43
CA ALA A 63 -26.29 -3.30 -61.81
C ALA A 63 -27.25 -3.54 -60.63
N PRO A 64 -27.03 -2.93 -59.45
CA PRO A 64 -28.07 -2.82 -58.43
C PRO A 64 -28.83 -1.50 -58.58
N ALA A 65 -30.14 -1.60 -58.35
CA ALA A 65 -31.06 -0.48 -58.24
C ALA A 65 -30.58 0.53 -57.19
N ALA A 66 -30.80 1.82 -57.48
CA ALA A 66 -30.40 2.94 -56.64
C ALA A 66 -30.93 2.80 -55.20
N GLN A 67 -30.01 2.58 -54.25
CA GLN A 67 -30.25 2.90 -52.84
C GLN A 67 -30.03 4.41 -52.63
N PRO A 68 -30.83 5.07 -51.76
CA PRO A 68 -30.59 6.46 -51.43
C PRO A 68 -29.23 6.64 -50.77
N SER A 69 -28.50 7.66 -51.20
CA SER A 69 -27.22 8.10 -50.67
C SER A 69 -27.20 8.20 -49.13
N ALA A 70 -26.15 7.62 -48.52
CA ALA A 70 -25.81 7.71 -47.10
C ALA A 70 -25.53 9.14 -46.60
N ALA A 71 -25.62 10.17 -47.45
CA ALA A 71 -25.50 11.57 -47.05
C ALA A 71 -26.77 12.16 -46.40
N ALA A 72 -27.91 11.46 -46.44
CA ALA A 72 -29.17 11.95 -45.85
C ALA A 72 -29.39 11.57 -44.37
N ALA A 73 -28.52 10.74 -43.77
CA ALA A 73 -28.69 10.23 -42.41
C ALA A 73 -27.97 11.06 -41.32
N ALA A 74 -27.09 12.00 -41.69
CA ALA A 74 -26.22 12.74 -40.76
C ALA A 74 -26.93 13.81 -39.88
N GLY A 75 -28.27 13.89 -39.93
CA GLY A 75 -29.07 14.80 -39.10
C GLY A 75 -30.36 14.19 -38.56
N ALA A 76 -30.59 12.89 -38.78
CA ALA A 76 -31.78 12.22 -38.26
C ALA A 76 -31.67 12.08 -36.73
N THR A 77 -32.70 12.54 -36.02
CA THR A 77 -32.80 12.39 -34.56
C THR A 77 -33.94 11.44 -34.20
N LYS A 78 -33.85 10.82 -33.04
CA LYS A 78 -34.91 10.01 -32.43
C LYS A 78 -35.18 10.48 -31.01
N ARG A 79 -36.43 10.30 -30.58
CA ARG A 79 -36.85 10.63 -29.22
C ARG A 79 -36.48 9.49 -28.27
N VAL A 80 -35.87 9.84 -27.15
CA VAL A 80 -35.62 8.95 -26.02
C VAL A 80 -36.47 9.41 -24.85
N ASP A 81 -37.23 8.46 -24.30
CA ASP A 81 -38.17 8.68 -23.21
C ASP A 81 -37.79 7.83 -22.01
N TYR A 82 -37.57 8.46 -20.85
CA TYR A 82 -37.20 7.75 -19.63
C TYR A 82 -37.71 8.47 -18.38
N ARG A 83 -38.66 7.85 -17.66
CA ARG A 83 -39.23 8.35 -16.40
C ARG A 83 -39.62 9.85 -16.44
N GLY A 84 -40.31 10.25 -17.50
CA GLY A 84 -40.76 11.62 -17.72
C GLY A 84 -39.70 12.58 -18.27
N PHE A 85 -38.47 12.11 -18.52
CA PHE A 85 -37.46 12.84 -19.29
C PHE A 85 -37.56 12.48 -20.78
N HIS A 86 -37.47 13.48 -21.64
CA HIS A 86 -37.62 13.37 -23.08
C HIS A 86 -36.49 14.13 -23.79
N ALA A 87 -35.68 13.45 -24.59
CA ALA A 87 -34.58 14.07 -25.33
C ALA A 87 -34.56 13.62 -26.79
N GLN A 88 -34.13 14.52 -27.68
CA GLN A 88 -33.85 14.19 -29.08
C GLN A 88 -32.36 13.87 -29.20
N VAL A 89 -32.04 12.64 -29.58
CA VAL A 89 -30.65 12.16 -29.75
C VAL A 89 -30.42 11.73 -31.20
N PRO A 90 -29.18 11.65 -31.70
CA PRO A 90 -28.90 11.12 -33.03
C PRO A 90 -29.48 9.71 -33.23
N ALA A 91 -30.08 9.47 -34.40
CA ALA A 91 -30.82 8.23 -34.67
C ALA A 91 -29.93 6.98 -34.60
N ASP A 92 -28.65 7.14 -34.91
CA ASP A 92 -27.61 6.11 -34.92
C ASP A 92 -27.09 5.74 -33.51
N TRP A 93 -27.38 6.51 -32.47
CA TRP A 93 -26.94 6.18 -31.11
C TRP A 93 -27.75 5.01 -30.54
N PRO A 94 -27.16 3.84 -30.21
CA PRO A 94 -27.88 2.79 -29.49
C PRO A 94 -28.45 3.31 -28.16
N VAL A 95 -29.67 2.87 -27.83
CA VAL A 95 -30.33 3.15 -26.55
C VAL A 95 -30.39 1.86 -25.76
N VAL A 96 -29.76 1.83 -24.59
CA VAL A 96 -29.60 0.63 -23.77
C VAL A 96 -30.37 0.81 -22.45
N ASP A 97 -31.33 -0.06 -22.20
CA ASP A 97 -32.02 -0.16 -20.92
C ASP A 97 -31.21 -1.05 -19.96
N LEU A 98 -30.60 -0.42 -18.95
CA LEU A 98 -29.74 -1.09 -17.96
C LEU A 98 -30.56 -1.97 -16.99
N ALA A 99 -31.87 -1.77 -16.86
CA ALA A 99 -32.71 -2.69 -16.09
C ALA A 99 -32.96 -4.00 -16.86
N ALA A 100 -33.06 -3.93 -18.19
CA ALA A 100 -33.23 -5.11 -19.05
C ALA A 100 -31.89 -5.83 -19.31
N ALA A 101 -30.78 -5.11 -19.30
CA ALA A 101 -29.44 -5.64 -19.51
C ALA A 101 -28.47 -5.20 -18.39
N PRO A 102 -28.63 -5.73 -17.15
CA PRO A 102 -27.93 -5.23 -15.96
C PRO A 102 -26.42 -5.47 -15.94
N THR A 103 -25.91 -6.40 -16.75
CA THR A 103 -24.47 -6.67 -16.88
C THR A 103 -23.80 -5.85 -17.99
N THR A 104 -24.54 -4.97 -18.69
CA THR A 104 -23.97 -4.16 -19.77
C THR A 104 -23.01 -3.13 -19.21
N CYS A 105 -21.78 -3.12 -19.73
CA CYS A 105 -20.81 -2.08 -19.40
C CYS A 105 -21.27 -0.72 -19.94
N VAL A 106 -21.34 0.27 -19.06
CA VAL A 106 -21.51 1.67 -19.45
C VAL A 106 -20.17 2.21 -19.95
N ARG A 107 -20.14 2.54 -21.24
CA ARG A 107 -18.95 2.97 -21.98
C ARG A 107 -19.07 4.46 -22.34
N LEU A 108 -18.07 5.25 -22.00
CA LEU A 108 -18.01 6.70 -22.29
C LEU A 108 -17.21 7.01 -23.56
N ASP A 109 -16.63 5.99 -24.19
CA ASP A 109 -15.86 6.05 -25.44
C ASP A 109 -16.68 5.64 -26.68
N VAL A 110 -17.97 5.33 -26.52
CA VAL A 110 -18.89 5.00 -27.62
C VAL A 110 -20.13 5.88 -27.55
N SER A 111 -20.61 6.32 -28.70
CA SER A 111 -21.83 7.12 -28.75
C SER A 111 -23.05 6.26 -28.45
N ALA A 112 -23.70 6.47 -27.30
CA ALA A 112 -24.83 5.69 -26.84
C ALA A 112 -25.68 6.47 -25.81
N VAL A 113 -26.91 6.02 -25.59
CA VAL A 113 -27.77 6.46 -24.49
C VAL A 113 -28.03 5.29 -23.55
N TYR A 114 -27.58 5.38 -22.31
CA TYR A 114 -27.84 4.41 -21.25
C TYR A 114 -28.97 4.92 -20.36
N LEU A 115 -29.99 4.09 -20.15
CA LEU A 115 -31.16 4.39 -19.33
C LEU A 115 -31.20 3.47 -18.12
N GLY A 116 -31.28 4.03 -16.92
CA GLY A 116 -31.32 3.24 -15.69
C GLY A 116 -30.07 3.38 -14.84
N THR A 117 -30.09 2.72 -13.69
CA THR A 117 -28.92 2.62 -12.81
C THR A 117 -27.99 1.56 -13.39
N PRO A 118 -26.69 1.86 -13.63
CA PRO A 118 -25.72 0.84 -14.02
C PRO A 118 -25.71 -0.28 -12.98
N GLY A 119 -25.79 -1.53 -13.44
CA GLY A 119 -25.73 -2.68 -12.56
C GLY A 119 -24.38 -2.76 -11.84
N ASP A 120 -24.36 -3.43 -10.70
CA ASP A 120 -23.14 -3.55 -9.89
C ASP A 120 -22.15 -4.57 -10.51
N ASP A 121 -22.63 -5.52 -11.33
CA ASP A 121 -21.84 -6.59 -11.96
C ASP A 121 -21.71 -6.37 -13.49
N GLN A 122 -21.12 -5.25 -13.89
CA GLN A 122 -20.91 -4.94 -15.31
C GLN A 122 -19.76 -5.75 -15.93
N ASN A 123 -19.99 -6.28 -17.13
CA ASN A 123 -18.98 -6.95 -17.93
C ASN A 123 -18.21 -5.93 -18.78
N CYS A 124 -17.35 -5.15 -18.12
CA CYS A 124 -16.48 -4.20 -18.80
C CYS A 124 -15.17 -4.86 -19.24
N PRO A 125 -14.70 -4.61 -20.48
CA PRO A 125 -13.29 -4.83 -20.83
C PRO A 125 -12.40 -3.98 -19.93
N ALA A 126 -11.18 -4.45 -19.64
CA ALA A 126 -10.24 -3.70 -18.81
C ALA A 126 -9.70 -2.49 -19.57
N HIS A 127 -9.30 -2.69 -20.83
CA HIS A 127 -8.91 -1.62 -21.73
C HIS A 127 -10.02 -1.19 -22.70
N LEU A 128 -10.20 0.12 -22.83
CA LEU A 128 -11.11 0.75 -23.78
C LEU A 128 -10.33 1.64 -24.75
N ALA A 129 -10.96 2.07 -25.84
CA ALA A 129 -10.32 3.04 -26.73
C ALA A 129 -10.13 4.37 -25.97
N PRO A 130 -8.94 4.99 -26.01
CA PRO A 130 -8.70 6.24 -25.30
C PRO A 130 -9.49 7.38 -25.94
N GLY A 131 -10.17 8.15 -25.10
CA GLY A 131 -10.99 9.29 -25.51
C GLY A 131 -12.49 9.06 -25.31
N ARG A 132 -13.21 10.15 -25.02
CA ARG A 132 -14.66 10.13 -24.88
C ARG A 132 -15.37 10.23 -26.23
N ALA A 133 -16.60 9.73 -26.26
CA ALA A 133 -17.56 9.96 -27.32
C ALA A 133 -18.75 10.77 -26.80
N ASP A 134 -19.51 11.36 -27.73
CA ASP A 134 -20.77 12.02 -27.40
C ASP A 134 -21.79 10.97 -26.95
N GLY A 135 -22.25 11.02 -25.71
CA GLY A 135 -23.14 10.02 -25.14
C GLY A 135 -23.89 10.51 -23.90
N LEU A 136 -24.92 9.77 -23.47
CA LEU A 136 -25.72 10.07 -22.30
C LEU A 136 -25.89 8.85 -21.38
N LEU A 137 -25.72 9.04 -20.08
CA LEU A 137 -26.23 8.14 -19.03
C LEU A 137 -27.31 8.88 -18.25
N ILE A 138 -28.54 8.36 -18.26
CA ILE A 138 -29.70 8.95 -17.57
C ILE A 138 -30.17 7.97 -16.51
N GLN A 139 -30.05 8.37 -15.24
CA GLN A 139 -30.27 7.48 -14.09
C GLN A 139 -31.06 8.19 -12.97
N PRO A 140 -31.70 7.45 -12.05
CA PRO A 140 -32.25 8.03 -10.82
C PRO A 140 -31.16 8.66 -9.95
N VAL A 141 -31.47 9.77 -9.25
CA VAL A 141 -30.52 10.47 -8.37
C VAL A 141 -30.06 9.57 -7.23
N LYS A 142 -28.74 9.45 -7.02
CA LYS A 142 -28.14 8.83 -5.83
C LYS A 142 -28.10 9.84 -4.66
N ALA A 143 -28.47 9.42 -3.45
CA ALA A 143 -28.55 10.28 -2.26
C ALA A 143 -27.18 10.87 -1.86
N GLY A 144 -27.14 12.14 -1.40
CA GLY A 144 -25.98 12.71 -0.68
C GLY A 144 -25.16 13.83 -1.35
N ARG A 145 -25.48 14.28 -2.57
CA ARG A 145 -24.85 15.47 -3.19
C ARG A 145 -25.84 16.63 -3.36
N ALA A 146 -25.38 17.87 -3.29
CA ALA A 146 -26.17 19.08 -3.55
C ALA A 146 -25.48 19.93 -4.63
N GLN A 147 -25.92 19.84 -5.89
CA GLN A 147 -25.53 20.72 -6.99
C GLN A 147 -26.67 20.85 -8.03
N GLY A 148 -26.55 21.86 -8.91
CA GLY A 148 -27.60 22.64 -9.60
C GLY A 148 -28.79 21.92 -10.23
N THR A 149 -29.94 22.60 -10.21
CA THR A 149 -31.23 22.12 -10.74
C THR A 149 -31.43 22.63 -12.16
N VAL A 150 -31.56 21.74 -13.16
CA VAL A 150 -31.99 22.13 -14.51
C VAL A 150 -33.52 22.27 -14.54
N GLN A 151 -34.01 23.44 -14.93
CA GLN A 151 -35.43 23.63 -15.26
C GLN A 151 -35.62 23.45 -16.77
N PRO A 152 -36.57 22.62 -17.22
CA PRO A 152 -36.86 22.46 -18.64
C PRO A 152 -37.11 23.81 -19.34
N GLY A 153 -36.47 24.02 -20.49
CA GLY A 153 -36.63 25.24 -21.30
C GLY A 153 -35.77 26.44 -20.90
N ARG A 154 -34.78 26.28 -20.01
CA ARG A 154 -33.72 27.29 -19.79
C ARG A 154 -32.33 26.69 -19.96
N PRO A 155 -31.37 27.44 -20.54
CA PRO A 155 -29.98 27.01 -20.61
C PRO A 155 -29.42 26.70 -19.22
N ILE A 156 -28.54 25.71 -19.15
CA ILE A 156 -27.77 25.39 -17.94
C ILE A 156 -26.96 26.63 -17.56
N ALA A 157 -27.01 27.05 -16.29
CA ALA A 157 -26.33 28.27 -15.83
C ALA A 157 -24.82 28.21 -16.16
N GLN A 158 -24.23 29.34 -16.55
CA GLN A 158 -22.81 29.45 -16.91
C GLN A 158 -21.90 28.83 -15.82
N SER A 159 -22.23 28.96 -14.54
CA SER A 159 -21.48 28.34 -13.43
C SER A 159 -21.45 26.79 -13.42
N VAL A 160 -22.37 26.12 -14.11
CA VAL A 160 -22.38 24.65 -14.33
C VAL A 160 -21.63 24.29 -15.63
N LEU A 161 -21.48 25.25 -16.53
CA LEU A 161 -20.64 25.16 -17.74
C LEU A 161 -19.18 25.53 -17.44
N ASP A 162 -18.93 26.33 -16.40
CA ASP A 162 -17.59 26.71 -15.93
C ASP A 162 -16.99 25.61 -15.04
N ASP A 163 -17.81 24.80 -14.36
CA ASP A 163 -17.42 23.48 -13.81
C ASP A 163 -17.18 22.43 -14.92
N ALA A 164 -17.52 22.74 -16.19
CA ALA A 164 -17.43 21.85 -17.34
C ALA A 164 -16.14 22.03 -18.18
N ASP A 165 -15.21 22.88 -17.74
CA ASP A 165 -13.83 22.93 -18.27
C ASP A 165 -12.87 22.04 -17.45
N ALA A 166 -13.37 20.89 -16.99
CA ALA A 166 -12.59 19.87 -16.31
C ALA A 166 -13.12 18.46 -16.65
N GLY A 167 -12.63 17.87 -17.75
CA GLY A 167 -12.75 16.42 -17.98
C GLY A 167 -13.80 15.92 -18.99
N HIS A 168 -14.26 16.76 -19.93
CA HIS A 168 -15.09 16.36 -21.08
C HIS A 168 -16.42 15.65 -20.72
N GLN A 169 -17.05 16.10 -19.63
CA GLN A 169 -18.28 15.54 -19.08
C GLN A 169 -19.17 16.64 -18.50
N ILE A 170 -20.49 16.56 -18.74
CA ILE A 170 -21.51 17.42 -18.13
C ILE A 170 -22.38 16.55 -17.23
N GLN A 171 -22.40 16.81 -15.93
CA GLN A 171 -23.32 16.16 -14.98
C GLN A 171 -24.37 17.14 -14.50
N ALA A 172 -25.65 16.78 -14.56
CA ALA A 172 -26.74 17.66 -14.17
C ALA A 172 -27.92 16.91 -13.54
N ARG A 173 -28.56 17.49 -12.52
CA ARG A 173 -29.82 16.98 -11.96
C ARG A 173 -31.02 17.60 -12.66
N LEU A 174 -31.98 16.74 -13.01
CA LEU A 174 -33.15 17.08 -13.79
C LEU A 174 -34.36 17.40 -12.88
N GLY A 175 -34.23 18.41 -12.02
CA GLY A 175 -35.37 18.98 -11.29
C GLY A 175 -36.23 17.98 -10.51
N SER A 176 -37.55 18.13 -10.62
CA SER A 176 -38.55 17.31 -9.92
C SER A 176 -38.73 15.89 -10.46
N THR A 177 -37.99 15.49 -11.51
CA THR A 177 -38.06 14.11 -12.04
C THR A 177 -37.36 13.09 -11.16
N GLY A 178 -36.45 13.54 -10.28
CA GLY A 178 -35.60 12.64 -9.50
C GLY A 178 -34.54 11.91 -10.35
N LEU A 179 -34.22 12.45 -11.55
CA LEU A 179 -33.21 11.92 -12.45
C LEU A 179 -31.93 12.79 -12.46
N GLU A 180 -30.83 12.16 -12.84
CA GLU A 180 -29.53 12.74 -13.10
C GLU A 180 -29.07 12.32 -14.50
N VAL A 181 -28.51 13.26 -15.25
CA VAL A 181 -27.91 13.02 -16.55
C VAL A 181 -26.41 13.25 -16.47
N THR A 182 -25.67 12.31 -17.03
CA THR A 182 -24.23 12.41 -17.30
C THR A 182 -24.04 12.38 -18.80
N ALA A 183 -23.62 13.50 -19.39
CA ALA A 183 -23.28 13.59 -20.80
C ALA A 183 -21.75 13.58 -20.97
N SER A 184 -21.23 12.67 -21.78
CA SER A 184 -19.82 12.70 -22.22
C SER A 184 -19.75 13.37 -23.60
N TYR A 185 -18.63 14.01 -23.92
CA TYR A 185 -18.40 14.56 -25.26
C TYR A 185 -16.97 14.34 -25.73
N ALA A 186 -16.80 14.23 -27.05
CA ALA A 186 -15.50 13.95 -27.65
C ALA A 186 -14.56 15.15 -27.65
N ALA A 187 -14.85 16.15 -28.50
CA ALA A 187 -13.98 17.32 -28.69
C ALA A 187 -14.63 18.62 -28.18
N ALA A 188 -15.93 18.81 -28.42
CA ALA A 188 -16.67 19.99 -28.01
C ALA A 188 -18.03 19.60 -27.40
N PRO A 189 -18.52 20.33 -26.39
CA PRO A 189 -19.77 20.01 -25.72
C PRO A 189 -21.02 20.35 -26.55
N ASP A 190 -20.88 21.05 -27.68
CA ASP A 190 -21.99 21.68 -28.42
C ASP A 190 -23.13 20.71 -28.71
N ARG A 191 -22.80 19.49 -29.15
CA ARG A 191 -23.81 18.48 -29.51
C ARG A 191 -24.59 17.99 -28.30
N VAL A 192 -23.91 17.61 -27.22
CA VAL A 192 -24.59 17.16 -26.00
C VAL A 192 -25.28 18.30 -25.28
N ARG A 193 -24.73 19.52 -25.35
CA ARG A 193 -25.37 20.74 -24.83
C ARG A 193 -26.68 21.00 -25.56
N GLN A 194 -26.70 20.93 -26.90
CA GLN A 194 -27.91 21.10 -27.69
C GLN A 194 -28.98 20.04 -27.33
N ILE A 195 -28.58 18.78 -27.11
CA ILE A 195 -29.49 17.73 -26.66
C ILE A 195 -30.09 18.07 -25.30
N LEU A 196 -29.27 18.51 -24.33
CA LEU A 196 -29.71 18.85 -22.98
C LEU A 196 -30.57 20.12 -22.94
N GLU A 197 -30.27 21.13 -23.75
CA GLU A 197 -31.03 22.40 -23.84
C GLU A 197 -32.42 22.20 -24.47
N THR A 198 -32.57 21.21 -25.35
CA THR A 198 -33.84 20.88 -26.02
C THR A 198 -34.61 19.75 -25.34
N ALA A 199 -34.05 19.13 -24.31
CA ALA A 199 -34.72 18.10 -23.54
C ALA A 199 -35.88 18.69 -22.71
N THR A 200 -36.96 17.93 -22.59
CA THR A 200 -38.13 18.29 -21.78
C THR A 200 -38.31 17.28 -20.66
N ALA A 201 -38.92 17.72 -19.56
CA ALA A 201 -39.35 16.83 -18.50
C ALA A 201 -40.81 17.09 -18.14
N ASP A 202 -41.58 16.02 -17.96
CA ASP A 202 -42.96 16.08 -17.50
C ASP A 202 -43.04 16.76 -16.13
N ALA A 203 -44.09 17.57 -15.93
CA ALA A 203 -44.39 18.13 -14.62
C ALA A 203 -44.67 16.99 -13.62
N ALA A 204 -43.96 16.99 -12.49
CA ALA A 204 -44.09 15.92 -11.50
C ALA A 204 -45.54 15.80 -11.00
N THR A 205 -46.20 14.68 -11.30
CA THR A 205 -47.35 14.21 -10.53
C THR A 205 -46.80 13.61 -9.23
N GLY A 206 -47.34 14.03 -8.07
CA GLY A 206 -46.76 13.85 -6.72
C GLY A 206 -46.28 12.43 -6.39
N ALA A 207 -45.33 12.24 -5.48
CA ALA A 207 -45.42 12.67 -4.08
C ALA A 207 -44.04 12.98 -3.50
N ARG A 208 -43.94 14.09 -2.75
CA ARG A 208 -42.81 14.34 -1.86
C ARG A 208 -42.90 13.38 -0.67
N VAL A 209 -42.05 12.37 -0.63
CA VAL A 209 -41.72 11.71 0.63
C VAL A 209 -40.71 12.60 1.33
N ALA A 210 -41.16 13.37 2.32
CA ALA A 210 -40.27 14.13 3.19
C ALA A 210 -39.48 13.12 4.04
N ALA A 211 -38.22 12.89 3.69
CA ALA A 211 -37.30 12.18 4.57
C ALA A 211 -36.97 13.09 5.76
N ALA A 212 -37.39 12.69 6.96
CA ALA A 212 -37.01 13.36 8.20
C ALA A 212 -35.49 13.26 8.40
N ALA A 213 -34.84 14.40 8.62
CA ALA A 213 -33.43 14.46 8.98
C ALA A 213 -33.20 13.81 10.36
N PRO A 214 -32.18 12.95 10.53
CA PRO A 214 -31.79 12.51 11.86
C PRO A 214 -31.11 13.66 12.61
N ALA A 215 -31.42 13.78 13.90
CA ALA A 215 -30.73 14.69 14.81
C ALA A 215 -29.26 14.30 14.93
N VAL A 216 -28.37 15.28 14.71
CA VAL A 216 -26.92 15.13 14.91
C VAL A 216 -26.64 15.15 16.41
N THR A 217 -26.34 14.00 16.99
CA THR A 217 -25.64 13.92 18.27
C THR A 217 -24.15 14.12 18.03
N THR A 218 -23.60 15.21 18.56
CA THR A 218 -22.15 15.41 18.70
C THR A 218 -21.62 14.38 19.71
N ALA A 219 -20.97 13.34 19.20
CA ALA A 219 -20.14 12.45 19.99
C ALA A 219 -18.69 12.60 19.54
N THR A 220 -17.93 13.35 20.32
CA THR A 220 -16.47 13.31 20.35
C THR A 220 -16.03 11.99 20.97
N TYR A 221 -15.39 11.10 20.21
CA TYR A 221 -14.25 10.30 20.64
C TYR A 221 -13.48 9.80 19.40
N ALA A 222 -12.16 9.96 19.47
CA ALA A 222 -11.21 9.70 18.41
C ALA A 222 -11.09 8.21 18.06
N ALA A 223 -11.26 7.90 16.77
CA ALA A 223 -10.56 6.82 16.10
C ALA A 223 -10.09 7.40 14.77
N THR A 224 -8.80 7.35 14.50
CA THR A 224 -8.19 7.76 13.22
C THR A 224 -8.82 6.91 12.11
N THR A 225 -9.88 7.38 11.48
CA THR A 225 -10.38 6.79 10.24
C THR A 225 -9.39 7.17 9.14
N SER A 226 -8.39 6.32 8.91
CA SER A 226 -7.47 6.49 7.79
C SER A 226 -8.30 6.56 6.51
N GLY A 227 -8.11 7.63 5.73
CA GLY A 227 -8.69 7.73 4.39
C GLY A 227 -8.23 6.58 3.48
N PRO A 228 -8.72 6.55 2.23
CA PRO A 228 -8.30 5.57 1.24
C PRO A 228 -6.77 5.56 1.07
N ARG A 229 -6.16 4.37 1.17
CA ARG A 229 -4.70 4.20 1.10
C ARG A 229 -4.24 3.90 -0.32
N THR A 230 -3.07 4.40 -0.68
CA THR A 230 -2.39 4.11 -1.96
C THR A 230 -1.03 3.46 -1.78
N ASP A 231 -0.60 3.26 -0.53
CA ASP A 231 0.56 2.47 -0.17
C ASP A 231 0.15 0.99 -0.14
N VAL A 232 0.64 0.23 -1.10
CA VAL A 232 0.24 -1.15 -1.38
C VAL A 232 1.48 -1.97 -1.72
N VAL A 233 1.55 -3.17 -1.15
CA VAL A 233 2.59 -4.15 -1.45
C VAL A 233 1.96 -5.49 -1.79
N GLY A 234 2.20 -5.97 -3.01
CA GLY A 234 1.68 -7.24 -3.51
C GLY A 234 0.76 -7.09 -4.72
N PHE A 235 -0.10 -8.09 -4.92
CA PHE A 235 -1.02 -8.14 -6.05
C PHE A 235 -2.10 -7.06 -5.96
N ALA A 236 -2.26 -6.32 -7.04
CA ALA A 236 -3.37 -5.43 -7.30
C ALA A 236 -3.95 -5.73 -8.67
N PHE A 237 -5.11 -5.20 -8.96
CA PHE A 237 -5.64 -5.20 -10.33
C PHE A 237 -6.29 -3.87 -10.59
N ASP A 238 -6.50 -3.51 -11.84
CA ASP A 238 -7.41 -2.42 -12.18
C ASP A 238 -8.50 -2.93 -13.10
N ALA A 239 -9.65 -2.26 -13.04
CA ALA A 239 -10.83 -2.61 -13.80
C ALA A 239 -11.50 -1.32 -14.26
N CYS A 240 -12.01 -1.34 -15.49
CA CYS A 240 -12.67 -0.20 -16.09
C CYS A 240 -13.77 0.39 -15.19
N SER A 241 -14.69 -0.45 -14.69
CA SER A 241 -15.73 -0.03 -13.75
C SER A 241 -15.50 -0.60 -12.36
N ALA A 242 -15.92 0.15 -11.33
CA ALA A 242 -15.85 -0.29 -9.95
C ALA A 242 -16.67 -1.57 -9.76
N PRO A 243 -16.07 -2.71 -9.36
CA PRO A 243 -16.81 -3.97 -9.23
C PRO A 243 -17.82 -3.94 -8.06
N SER A 244 -18.83 -4.81 -8.09
CA SER A 244 -19.85 -4.87 -7.04
C SER A 244 -19.28 -5.15 -5.65
N ASP A 245 -20.02 -4.73 -4.61
CA ASP A 245 -19.68 -5.04 -3.22
C ASP A 245 -19.54 -6.55 -2.99
N ALA A 246 -20.38 -7.37 -3.64
CA ALA A 246 -20.35 -8.82 -3.52
C ALA A 246 -19.12 -9.43 -4.20
N ALA A 247 -18.79 -8.98 -5.42
CA ALA A 247 -17.60 -9.42 -6.13
C ALA A 247 -16.34 -9.07 -5.35
N MET A 248 -16.23 -7.83 -4.88
CA MET A 248 -15.08 -7.36 -4.11
C MET A 248 -14.94 -8.09 -2.76
N ASN A 249 -16.05 -8.41 -2.06
CA ASN A 249 -16.02 -9.24 -0.85
C ASN A 249 -15.53 -10.68 -1.12
N ALA A 250 -16.05 -11.29 -2.19
CA ALA A 250 -15.65 -12.63 -2.61
C ALA A 250 -14.17 -12.68 -3.01
N TRP A 251 -13.71 -11.67 -3.77
CA TRP A 251 -12.32 -11.54 -4.19
C TRP A 251 -11.37 -11.28 -3.02
N SER A 252 -11.75 -10.44 -2.05
CA SER A 252 -10.92 -10.16 -0.87
C SER A 252 -10.55 -11.43 -0.09
N THR A 253 -11.45 -12.40 -0.05
CA THR A 253 -11.27 -13.67 0.69
C THR A 253 -10.68 -14.79 -0.15
N SER A 254 -10.92 -14.78 -1.47
CA SER A 254 -10.62 -15.92 -2.35
C SER A 254 -9.49 -15.66 -3.34
N SER A 255 -9.04 -14.40 -3.49
CA SER A 255 -7.99 -14.00 -4.44
C SER A 255 -6.72 -13.52 -3.70
N PRO A 256 -5.57 -13.43 -4.40
CA PRO A 256 -4.36 -12.81 -3.86
C PRO A 256 -4.41 -11.28 -3.83
N TYR A 257 -5.37 -10.65 -4.52
CA TYR A 257 -5.41 -9.20 -4.71
C TYR A 257 -5.81 -8.45 -3.44
N ARG A 258 -5.10 -7.35 -3.13
CA ARG A 258 -5.38 -6.49 -1.96
C ARG A 258 -5.51 -5.01 -2.31
N ALA A 259 -5.38 -4.65 -3.58
CA ALA A 259 -5.69 -3.32 -4.07
C ALA A 259 -6.39 -3.35 -5.42
N VAL A 260 -7.13 -2.28 -5.68
CA VAL A 260 -7.90 -2.09 -6.91
C VAL A 260 -7.60 -0.72 -7.51
N GLY A 261 -7.23 -0.68 -8.79
CA GLY A 261 -7.15 0.53 -9.57
C GLY A 261 -8.53 0.95 -10.04
N VAL A 262 -8.81 2.24 -9.88
CA VAL A 262 -10.09 2.84 -10.24
C VAL A 262 -9.85 4.11 -11.01
N TYR A 263 -10.51 4.24 -12.15
CA TYR A 263 -10.50 5.46 -12.94
C TYR A 263 -11.28 6.55 -12.22
N ILE A 264 -10.58 7.53 -11.67
CA ILE A 264 -11.18 8.61 -10.88
C ILE A 264 -11.62 9.79 -11.74
N GLY A 265 -11.09 9.91 -12.96
CA GLY A 265 -11.33 11.08 -13.78
C GLY A 265 -10.47 11.17 -15.01
N GLY A 266 -10.74 12.23 -15.75
CA GLY A 266 -9.89 12.74 -16.82
C GLY A 266 -10.66 12.90 -18.12
N PRO A 267 -10.20 13.82 -18.98
CA PRO A 267 -10.88 14.10 -20.23
C PRO A 267 -10.87 12.92 -21.21
N SER A 268 -9.88 12.03 -21.12
CA SER A 268 -9.77 10.84 -21.97
C SER A 268 -10.34 9.57 -21.32
N GLN A 269 -10.93 9.68 -20.12
CA GLN A 269 -11.45 8.53 -19.37
C GLN A 269 -12.67 7.92 -20.09
N ALA A 270 -12.56 6.63 -20.39
CA ALA A 270 -13.59 5.87 -21.08
C ALA A 270 -14.60 5.17 -20.14
N CYS A 271 -14.30 5.07 -18.83
CA CYS A 271 -15.11 4.34 -17.85
C CYS A 271 -15.72 5.26 -16.78
N PRO A 272 -16.84 4.88 -16.13
CA PRO A 272 -17.39 5.65 -15.01
C PRO A 272 -16.51 5.61 -13.76
N ALA A 273 -16.40 6.74 -13.06
CA ALA A 273 -15.72 6.81 -11.77
C ALA A 273 -16.53 6.16 -10.63
N PRO A 274 -15.87 5.60 -9.58
CA PRO A 274 -16.56 5.09 -8.40
C PRO A 274 -17.25 6.21 -7.62
N VAL A 275 -18.15 5.84 -6.72
CA VAL A 275 -18.75 6.78 -5.75
C VAL A 275 -18.05 6.65 -4.39
N LYS A 276 -18.06 7.74 -3.60
CA LYS A 276 -17.43 7.78 -2.27
C LYS A 276 -17.89 6.64 -1.35
N SER A 277 -19.19 6.31 -1.34
CA SER A 277 -19.70 5.23 -0.49
C SER A 277 -19.11 3.86 -0.81
N TRP A 278 -18.81 3.60 -2.09
CA TRP A 278 -18.14 2.37 -2.51
C TRP A 278 -16.68 2.36 -2.03
N VAL A 279 -15.98 3.48 -2.20
CA VAL A 279 -14.61 3.65 -1.69
C VAL A 279 -14.57 3.46 -0.17
N ASP A 280 -15.49 4.08 0.57
CA ASP A 280 -15.60 3.93 2.02
C ASP A 280 -15.84 2.46 2.44
N SER A 281 -16.65 1.70 1.68
CA SER A 281 -16.84 0.26 1.90
C SER A 281 -15.55 -0.53 1.66
N ARG A 282 -14.84 -0.26 0.56
CA ARG A 282 -13.56 -0.92 0.26
C ARG A 282 -12.48 -0.60 1.31
N VAL A 283 -12.43 0.64 1.81
CA VAL A 283 -11.59 1.03 2.96
C VAL A 283 -11.96 0.22 4.21
N LYS A 284 -13.27 0.04 4.47
CA LYS A 284 -13.79 -0.79 5.57
C LYS A 284 -13.53 -2.28 5.38
N GLU A 285 -13.02 -2.71 4.25
CA GLU A 285 -12.59 -4.10 4.02
C GLU A 285 -11.07 -4.24 3.96
N GLY A 286 -10.33 -3.13 3.87
CA GLY A 286 -8.87 -3.12 3.88
C GLY A 286 -8.22 -3.08 2.50
N TRP A 287 -9.01 -2.88 1.44
CA TRP A 287 -8.50 -2.67 0.09
C TRP A 287 -7.64 -1.40 0.01
N GLY A 288 -6.53 -1.50 -0.72
CA GLY A 288 -5.77 -0.36 -1.22
C GLY A 288 -6.28 0.09 -2.58
N PHE A 289 -5.80 1.24 -3.05
CA PHE A 289 -6.27 1.85 -4.30
C PHE A 289 -5.13 2.32 -5.19
N LEU A 290 -5.35 2.25 -6.49
CA LEU A 290 -4.59 3.00 -7.50
C LEU A 290 -5.56 4.00 -8.16
N PRO A 291 -5.60 5.27 -7.74
CA PRO A 291 -6.43 6.27 -8.39
C PRO A 291 -5.85 6.64 -9.76
N ILE A 292 -6.56 6.27 -10.83
CA ILE A 292 -6.11 6.44 -12.22
C ILE A 292 -6.78 7.66 -12.83
N TYR A 293 -5.98 8.58 -13.37
CA TYR A 293 -6.45 9.78 -14.05
C TYR A 293 -6.03 9.76 -15.53
N VAL A 294 -7.00 9.74 -16.43
CA VAL A 294 -6.77 9.63 -17.88
C VAL A 294 -6.79 11.01 -18.55
N GLY A 295 -5.61 11.62 -18.56
CA GLY A 295 -5.36 12.97 -19.07
C GLY A 295 -5.26 13.09 -20.59
N HIS A 296 -4.63 14.17 -21.05
CA HIS A 296 -4.23 14.33 -22.46
C HIS A 296 -3.31 13.19 -22.86
N GLN A 297 -3.48 12.66 -24.06
CA GLN A 297 -2.71 11.53 -24.56
C GLN A 297 -1.67 11.98 -25.60
N ALA A 298 -0.58 11.24 -25.75
CA ALA A 298 0.47 11.62 -26.68
C ALA A 298 0.02 11.62 -28.16
N ALA A 299 -0.71 10.57 -28.56
CA ALA A 299 -1.01 10.29 -29.97
C ALA A 299 -2.34 9.58 -30.25
N ARG A 300 -3.14 9.27 -29.22
CA ARG A 300 -4.41 8.54 -29.36
C ARG A 300 -5.57 9.34 -28.79
N GLY A 301 -6.76 9.14 -29.35
CA GLY A 301 -7.95 9.89 -28.97
C GLY A 301 -7.96 11.30 -29.55
N ASN A 302 -8.91 12.10 -29.07
CA ASN A 302 -9.20 13.42 -29.64
C ASN A 302 -8.56 14.57 -28.83
N LEU A 303 -7.87 14.25 -27.74
CA LEU A 303 -7.26 15.22 -26.84
C LEU A 303 -5.78 14.92 -26.66
N LEU A 304 -4.96 15.66 -27.39
CA LEU A 304 -3.52 15.41 -27.46
C LEU A 304 -2.73 16.33 -26.53
N VAL A 305 -1.55 15.85 -26.10
CA VAL A 305 -0.54 16.70 -25.47
C VAL A 305 0.00 17.69 -26.51
N ASP A 306 0.01 18.97 -26.15
CA ASP A 306 0.41 20.04 -27.06
C ASP A 306 1.87 19.89 -27.52
N ALA A 307 2.18 20.35 -28.74
CA ALA A 307 3.55 20.34 -29.24
C ALA A 307 4.42 21.43 -28.59
N ASP A 308 3.81 22.53 -28.15
CA ASP A 308 4.48 23.55 -27.36
C ASP A 308 4.72 23.04 -25.93
N LEU A 309 5.99 23.03 -25.51
CA LEU A 309 6.40 22.39 -24.26
C LEU A 309 5.90 23.15 -23.01
N ALA A 310 5.75 24.48 -23.10
CA ALA A 310 5.22 25.27 -21.99
C ALA A 310 3.73 24.97 -21.79
N THR A 311 2.99 24.91 -22.89
CA THR A 311 1.57 24.52 -22.92
C THR A 311 1.38 23.09 -22.45
N ALA A 312 2.20 22.15 -22.93
CA ALA A 312 2.17 20.75 -22.47
C ALA A 312 2.40 20.66 -20.95
N ARG A 313 3.38 21.41 -20.41
CA ARG A 313 3.61 21.47 -18.96
C ARG A 313 2.41 22.02 -18.21
N GLN A 314 1.76 23.08 -18.72
CA GLN A 314 0.55 23.62 -18.11
C GLN A 314 -0.61 22.61 -18.14
N GLN A 315 -0.83 21.91 -19.26
CA GLN A 315 -1.81 20.83 -19.36
C GLN A 315 -1.58 19.74 -18.28
N GLY A 316 -0.33 19.46 -17.96
CA GLY A 316 0.03 18.53 -16.88
C GLY A 316 -0.39 19.04 -15.50
N ALA A 317 -0.15 20.32 -15.22
CA ALA A 317 -0.55 20.95 -13.96
C ALA A 317 -2.08 21.01 -13.81
N ASP A 318 -2.80 21.37 -14.88
CA ASP A 318 -4.26 21.42 -14.87
C ASP A 318 -4.87 20.03 -14.65
N ALA A 319 -4.28 18.99 -15.28
CA ALA A 319 -4.66 17.60 -15.03
C ALA A 319 -4.47 17.19 -13.57
N ALA A 320 -3.38 17.62 -12.92
CA ALA A 320 -3.12 17.32 -11.51
C ALA A 320 -4.15 18.00 -10.59
N ASP A 321 -4.55 19.24 -10.87
CA ASP A 321 -5.58 19.94 -10.09
C ASP A 321 -6.94 19.26 -10.17
N ASP A 322 -7.35 18.83 -11.36
CA ASP A 322 -8.59 18.08 -11.55
C ASP A 322 -8.53 16.69 -10.87
N ALA A 323 -7.39 16.00 -10.98
CA ALA A 323 -7.17 14.72 -10.29
C ALA A 323 -7.26 14.86 -8.77
N ILE A 324 -6.67 15.91 -8.19
CA ILE A 324 -6.76 16.23 -6.76
C ILE A 324 -8.21 16.46 -6.35
N LEU A 325 -8.95 17.29 -7.09
CA LEU A 325 -10.36 17.58 -6.81
C LEU A 325 -11.20 16.29 -6.77
N LYS A 326 -11.02 15.43 -7.79
CA LYS A 326 -11.75 14.17 -7.92
C LYS A 326 -11.38 13.17 -6.84
N ALA A 327 -10.08 13.03 -6.53
CA ALA A 327 -9.59 12.18 -5.47
C ALA A 327 -10.09 12.65 -4.09
N ALA A 328 -10.03 13.95 -3.80
CA ALA A 328 -10.55 14.52 -2.56
C ALA A 328 -12.07 14.27 -2.40
N GLY A 329 -12.84 14.36 -3.49
CA GLY A 329 -14.26 14.02 -3.52
C GLY A 329 -14.56 12.55 -3.19
N LEU A 330 -13.59 11.65 -3.37
CA LEU A 330 -13.65 10.24 -2.98
C LEU A 330 -13.06 9.97 -1.58
N GLY A 331 -12.51 10.99 -0.92
CA GLY A 331 -11.98 10.93 0.43
C GLY A 331 -10.47 10.72 0.53
N PHE A 332 -9.74 10.62 -0.58
CA PHE A 332 -8.27 10.62 -0.57
C PHE A 332 -7.74 11.94 0.00
N GLN A 333 -6.54 11.90 0.58
CA GLN A 333 -5.91 13.04 1.26
C GLN A 333 -4.50 13.28 0.72
N PRO A 334 -3.89 14.46 0.95
CA PRO A 334 -2.47 14.69 0.70
C PRO A 334 -1.62 13.56 1.28
N GLY A 335 -0.58 13.17 0.54
CA GLY A 335 0.22 11.96 0.77
C GLY A 335 -0.23 10.75 -0.04
N ALA A 336 -1.46 10.72 -0.58
CA ALA A 336 -1.87 9.68 -1.52
C ALA A 336 -1.17 9.83 -2.89
N VAL A 337 -1.00 8.70 -3.58
CA VAL A 337 -0.46 8.63 -4.94
C VAL A 337 -1.60 8.77 -5.95
N LEU A 338 -1.47 9.71 -6.89
CA LEU A 338 -2.37 9.81 -8.04
C LEU A 338 -1.62 9.43 -9.30
N TYR A 339 -2.17 8.52 -10.11
CA TYR A 339 -1.53 8.01 -11.31
C TYR A 339 -2.03 8.74 -12.55
N ASN A 340 -1.15 9.45 -13.25
CA ASN A 340 -1.44 9.85 -14.62
C ASN A 340 -1.33 8.63 -15.54
N ASP A 341 -2.38 8.40 -16.33
CA ASP A 341 -2.44 7.33 -17.32
C ASP A 341 -1.98 7.85 -18.69
N MET A 342 -0.72 7.58 -19.03
CA MET A 342 -0.11 7.96 -20.30
C MET A 342 0.11 6.73 -21.17
N GLU A 343 -0.73 6.59 -22.20
CA GLU A 343 -0.71 5.46 -23.10
C GLU A 343 0.58 5.37 -23.93
N ASN A 344 0.82 4.19 -24.50
CA ASN A 344 2.01 3.97 -25.32
C ASN A 344 2.07 4.92 -26.53
N TYR A 345 3.24 5.51 -26.76
CA TYR A 345 3.53 6.43 -27.85
C TYR A 345 4.87 6.16 -28.54
N ASP A 346 5.09 6.73 -29.72
CA ASP A 346 6.41 6.72 -30.37
C ASP A 346 7.31 7.79 -29.73
N SER A 347 8.29 7.34 -28.93
CA SER A 347 9.22 8.24 -28.24
C SER A 347 10.05 9.09 -29.20
N ALA A 348 10.29 8.68 -30.45
CA ALA A 348 11.03 9.51 -31.41
C ALA A 348 10.25 10.77 -31.80
N VAL A 349 8.92 10.76 -31.65
CA VAL A 349 8.03 11.84 -32.07
C VAL A 349 7.47 12.63 -30.88
N TYR A 350 7.08 11.94 -29.81
CA TYR A 350 6.27 12.54 -28.74
C TYR A 350 6.99 12.72 -27.41
N ARG A 351 8.22 12.22 -27.26
CA ARG A 351 8.93 12.21 -25.97
C ARG A 351 8.96 13.58 -25.30
N ASP A 352 9.39 14.63 -26.01
CA ASP A 352 9.70 15.90 -25.35
C ASP A 352 8.43 16.58 -24.79
N ARG A 353 7.31 16.51 -25.53
CA ARG A 353 6.03 17.04 -25.05
C ARG A 353 5.42 16.21 -23.92
N VAL A 354 5.51 14.88 -23.99
CA VAL A 354 4.99 14.00 -22.95
C VAL A 354 5.77 14.21 -21.66
N VAL A 355 7.10 14.26 -21.75
CA VAL A 355 7.97 14.52 -20.60
C VAL A 355 7.68 15.89 -19.97
N ALA A 356 7.42 16.93 -20.78
CA ALA A 356 7.03 18.25 -20.28
C ALA A 356 5.67 18.21 -19.57
N TYR A 357 4.68 17.50 -20.13
CA TYR A 357 3.37 17.27 -19.53
C TYR A 357 3.47 16.55 -18.17
N LEU A 358 4.20 15.43 -18.11
CA LEU A 358 4.38 14.66 -16.87
C LEU A 358 5.19 15.44 -15.81
N ALA A 359 6.06 16.37 -16.24
CA ALA A 359 6.76 17.27 -15.32
C ALA A 359 5.78 18.24 -14.64
N GLY A 360 4.90 18.88 -15.40
CA GLY A 360 3.89 19.79 -14.84
C GLY A 360 2.90 19.09 -13.90
N TRP A 361 2.48 17.87 -14.26
CA TRP A 361 1.70 16.98 -13.40
C TRP A 361 2.40 16.75 -12.05
N THR A 362 3.67 16.35 -12.10
CA THR A 362 4.44 16.00 -10.90
C THR A 362 4.67 17.22 -10.00
N GLU A 363 5.09 18.35 -10.57
CA GLU A 363 5.32 19.59 -9.81
C GLU A 363 4.06 20.06 -9.10
N ARG A 364 2.92 20.00 -9.79
CA ARG A 364 1.66 20.46 -9.22
C ARG A 364 1.20 19.57 -8.06
N LEU A 365 1.28 18.25 -8.21
CA LEU A 365 0.98 17.32 -7.12
C LEU A 365 1.87 17.54 -5.91
N HIS A 366 3.19 17.64 -6.11
CA HIS A 366 4.15 17.91 -5.04
C HIS A 366 3.86 19.23 -4.33
N ALA A 367 3.56 20.29 -5.07
CA ALA A 367 3.20 21.60 -4.51
C ALA A 367 1.91 21.56 -3.68
N GLN A 368 1.07 20.55 -3.85
CA GLN A 368 -0.16 20.33 -3.07
C GLN A 368 -0.02 19.24 -2.01
N GLY A 369 1.17 18.67 -1.83
CA GLY A 369 1.45 17.62 -0.85
C GLY A 369 0.95 16.23 -1.25
N TRP A 370 0.66 16.01 -2.54
CA TRP A 370 0.29 14.70 -3.10
C TRP A 370 1.52 14.03 -3.74
N ARG A 371 1.47 12.70 -3.88
CA ARG A 371 2.51 11.93 -4.56
C ARG A 371 2.15 11.72 -6.03
N SER A 372 3.11 11.94 -6.91
CA SER A 372 2.98 11.74 -8.35
C SER A 372 3.26 10.29 -8.72
N GLY A 373 2.26 9.61 -9.27
CA GLY A 373 2.41 8.32 -9.95
C GLY A 373 2.27 8.50 -11.46
N ILE A 374 3.06 7.77 -12.25
CA ILE A 374 2.90 7.72 -13.71
C ILE A 374 2.72 6.28 -14.15
N TYR A 375 1.60 5.97 -14.79
CA TYR A 375 1.44 4.78 -15.60
C TYR A 375 1.91 5.04 -17.03
N ALA A 376 2.76 4.17 -17.55
CA ALA A 376 3.23 4.23 -18.93
C ALA A 376 3.71 2.87 -19.43
N SER A 377 3.72 2.72 -20.76
CA SER A 377 4.31 1.55 -21.43
C SER A 377 5.82 1.44 -21.19
N ALA A 378 6.27 0.21 -20.93
CA ALA A 378 7.68 -0.17 -20.86
C ALA A 378 8.46 0.18 -22.13
N ASN A 379 7.77 0.32 -23.28
CA ASN A 379 8.40 0.61 -24.57
C ASN A 379 8.58 2.09 -24.87
N SER A 380 7.97 2.99 -24.10
CA SER A 380 8.00 4.45 -24.33
C SER A 380 8.21 5.22 -23.02
N GLY A 381 7.15 5.66 -22.35
CA GLY A 381 7.22 6.55 -21.18
C GLY A 381 8.11 6.05 -20.05
N VAL A 382 8.13 4.75 -19.79
CA VAL A 382 9.04 4.14 -18.79
C VAL A 382 10.51 4.38 -19.16
N LYS A 383 10.89 4.18 -20.44
CA LYS A 383 12.26 4.43 -20.92
C LYS A 383 12.60 5.92 -20.85
N ASP A 384 11.66 6.78 -21.23
CA ASP A 384 11.85 8.22 -21.26
C ASP A 384 12.03 8.84 -19.87
N LEU A 385 11.31 8.33 -18.87
CA LEU A 385 11.47 8.70 -17.46
C LEU A 385 12.73 8.07 -16.84
N ALA A 386 13.02 6.80 -17.12
CA ALA A 386 14.23 6.12 -16.65
C ALA A 386 15.51 6.82 -17.14
N ALA A 387 15.54 7.28 -18.39
CA ALA A 387 16.66 8.04 -18.95
C ALA A 387 16.92 9.37 -18.23
N ARG A 388 15.92 9.89 -17.50
CA ARG A 388 15.99 11.14 -16.74
C ARG A 388 16.15 10.92 -15.24
N TYR A 389 16.18 9.70 -14.74
CA TYR A 389 16.12 9.42 -13.31
C TYR A 389 17.23 10.12 -12.50
N THR A 390 18.42 10.29 -13.08
CA THR A 390 19.58 10.95 -12.45
C THR A 390 19.64 12.45 -12.74
N ASP A 391 18.72 12.99 -13.56
CA ASP A 391 18.61 14.42 -13.83
C ASP A 391 17.86 15.11 -12.69
N ALA A 392 18.62 15.78 -11.82
CA ALA A 392 18.09 16.51 -10.68
C ALA A 392 17.24 17.74 -11.07
N SER A 393 17.28 18.19 -12.33
CA SER A 393 16.44 19.29 -12.82
C SER A 393 15.04 18.83 -13.25
N TYR A 394 14.85 17.53 -13.47
CA TYR A 394 13.55 16.96 -13.80
C TYR A 394 12.78 16.63 -12.51
N PRO A 395 11.54 17.11 -12.35
CA PRO A 395 10.70 16.74 -11.21
C PRO A 395 10.33 15.26 -11.33
N GLN A 396 11.02 14.42 -10.56
CA GLN A 396 10.85 12.97 -10.61
C GLN A 396 9.48 12.58 -10.02
N PRO A 397 8.71 11.70 -10.67
CA PRO A 397 7.52 11.15 -10.06
C PRO A 397 7.90 10.28 -8.86
N ASP A 398 7.03 10.23 -7.85
CA ASP A 398 7.22 9.39 -6.67
C ASP A 398 7.12 7.91 -7.03
N VAL A 399 6.24 7.54 -7.96
CA VAL A 399 5.98 6.15 -8.34
C VAL A 399 6.00 6.01 -9.86
N LEU A 400 6.73 5.00 -10.35
CA LEU A 400 6.67 4.56 -11.74
C LEU A 400 5.84 3.28 -11.83
N TRP A 401 4.77 3.32 -12.63
CA TRP A 401 3.92 2.18 -12.95
C TRP A 401 4.16 1.75 -14.41
N SER A 402 4.85 0.63 -14.60
CA SER A 402 5.21 0.14 -15.93
C SER A 402 4.17 -0.83 -16.47
N ALA A 403 3.68 -0.60 -17.68
CA ALA A 403 2.96 -1.60 -18.46
C ALA A 403 3.94 -2.38 -19.33
N ALA A 404 4.37 -3.55 -18.86
CA ALA A 404 5.35 -4.40 -19.55
C ALA A 404 4.76 -5.71 -20.08
N TRP A 405 3.65 -6.19 -19.51
CA TRP A 405 2.88 -7.35 -19.98
C TRP A 405 3.72 -8.61 -20.23
N ASN A 406 4.70 -8.85 -19.36
CA ASN A 406 5.70 -9.91 -19.50
C ASN A 406 5.45 -11.08 -18.53
N SER A 407 4.29 -11.09 -17.84
CA SER A 407 3.93 -12.10 -16.82
C SER A 407 4.88 -12.21 -15.62
N HIS A 408 5.78 -11.24 -15.42
CA HIS A 408 6.58 -11.18 -14.21
C HIS A 408 5.75 -10.62 -13.06
N HIS A 409 5.45 -11.43 -12.05
CA HIS A 409 4.67 -11.02 -10.87
C HIS A 409 5.57 -10.33 -9.84
N ASP A 410 6.34 -9.34 -10.28
CA ASP A 410 7.32 -8.62 -9.48
C ASP A 410 7.53 -7.19 -10.00
N VAL A 411 8.34 -6.40 -9.28
CA VAL A 411 8.76 -5.05 -9.68
C VAL A 411 10.29 -4.97 -9.86
N THR A 412 10.93 -6.08 -10.19
CA THR A 412 12.37 -6.10 -10.49
C THR A 412 12.66 -5.24 -11.72
N ASP A 413 13.93 -4.91 -11.96
CA ASP A 413 14.30 -4.17 -13.18
C ASP A 413 13.79 -4.90 -14.44
N ALA A 414 13.95 -6.23 -14.49
CA ALA A 414 13.45 -7.05 -15.59
C ALA A 414 11.93 -7.02 -15.70
N GLY A 415 11.21 -7.20 -14.59
CA GLY A 415 9.75 -7.13 -14.55
C GLY A 415 9.22 -5.79 -15.04
N MET A 416 9.84 -4.69 -14.60
CA MET A 416 9.47 -3.32 -15.00
C MET A 416 9.85 -2.96 -16.44
N GLY A 417 10.63 -3.79 -17.15
CA GLY A 417 11.21 -3.43 -18.46
C GLY A 417 12.32 -2.37 -18.38
N LEU A 418 12.97 -2.25 -17.21
CA LEU A 418 14.10 -1.36 -16.95
C LEU A 418 15.44 -2.08 -17.19
N PRO A 419 16.54 -1.32 -17.40
CA PRO A 419 17.87 -1.92 -17.50
C PRO A 419 18.24 -2.67 -16.21
N ALA A 420 18.74 -3.90 -16.35
CA ALA A 420 19.12 -4.73 -15.21
C ALA A 420 20.21 -4.06 -14.36
N GLY A 421 19.97 -3.96 -13.04
CA GLY A 421 20.88 -3.35 -12.09
C GLY A 421 20.80 -1.82 -12.03
N ALA A 422 19.85 -1.20 -12.74
CA ALA A 422 19.66 0.26 -12.71
C ALA A 422 19.16 0.74 -11.35
N GLY A 423 18.30 -0.04 -10.68
CA GLY A 423 17.76 0.34 -9.36
C GLY A 423 16.90 1.61 -9.35
N TYR A 424 16.46 2.10 -10.51
CA TYR A 424 15.68 3.33 -10.64
C TYR A 424 14.30 3.19 -10.02
N PHE A 425 13.85 4.14 -9.21
CA PHE A 425 12.58 4.04 -8.49
C PHE A 425 12.49 2.81 -7.58
N THR A 426 13.59 2.25 -7.07
CA THR A 426 13.51 1.23 -6.00
C THR A 426 13.05 1.83 -4.66
N GLY A 427 12.80 0.98 -3.66
CA GLY A 427 12.47 1.43 -2.30
C GLY A 427 11.03 1.88 -2.13
N GLY A 428 10.06 1.18 -2.73
CA GLY A 428 8.65 1.50 -2.56
C GLY A 428 8.09 2.50 -3.55
N ARG A 429 8.67 2.54 -4.75
CA ARG A 429 8.36 3.51 -5.81
C ARG A 429 8.02 2.83 -7.15
N ARG A 430 7.64 1.55 -7.14
CA ARG A 430 7.35 0.78 -8.37
C ARG A 430 5.98 0.13 -8.34
N ALA A 431 5.30 0.17 -9.47
CA ALA A 431 4.15 -0.66 -9.77
C ALA A 431 4.33 -1.28 -11.17
N HIS A 432 3.77 -2.44 -11.42
CA HIS A 432 3.95 -3.17 -12.65
C HIS A 432 2.63 -3.79 -13.08
N GLN A 433 2.14 -3.42 -14.27
CA GLN A 433 1.07 -4.14 -14.94
C GLN A 433 1.69 -5.28 -15.75
N TYR A 434 1.59 -6.50 -15.22
CA TYR A 434 2.26 -7.68 -15.77
C TYR A 434 1.39 -8.46 -16.77
N SER A 435 0.08 -8.19 -16.79
CA SER A 435 -0.87 -8.75 -17.76
C SER A 435 -2.00 -7.76 -18.00
N GLY A 436 -2.36 -7.53 -19.27
CA GLY A 436 -3.49 -6.69 -19.66
C GLY A 436 -4.64 -7.51 -20.26
N ASP A 437 -5.87 -7.02 -20.13
CA ASP A 437 -7.12 -7.57 -20.68
C ASP A 437 -7.39 -9.04 -20.35
N VAL A 438 -7.10 -9.46 -19.12
CA VAL A 438 -7.38 -10.82 -18.66
C VAL A 438 -8.73 -10.90 -17.93
N SER A 439 -9.33 -12.08 -17.94
CA SER A 439 -10.49 -12.37 -17.09
C SER A 439 -10.11 -13.38 -16.01
N GLU A 440 -10.25 -12.98 -14.76
CA GLU A 440 -10.04 -13.88 -13.63
C GLU A 440 -11.35 -14.16 -12.88
N SER A 441 -11.39 -15.23 -12.08
CA SER A 441 -12.58 -15.62 -11.34
C SER A 441 -12.24 -16.09 -9.93
N TYR A 442 -12.82 -15.45 -8.93
CA TYR A 442 -12.63 -15.78 -7.52
C TYR A 442 -13.96 -15.74 -6.77
N GLY A 443 -14.17 -16.70 -5.88
CA GLY A 443 -15.38 -16.79 -5.06
C GLY A 443 -16.69 -16.78 -5.86
N GLY A 444 -16.67 -17.28 -7.11
CA GLY A 444 -17.84 -17.32 -8.00
C GLY A 444 -18.06 -16.08 -8.88
N TYR A 445 -17.24 -15.04 -8.75
CA TYR A 445 -17.35 -13.80 -9.52
C TYR A 445 -16.22 -13.66 -10.52
N ARG A 446 -16.56 -13.37 -11.78
CA ARG A 446 -15.63 -13.10 -12.88
C ARG A 446 -15.50 -11.61 -13.12
N ILE A 447 -14.27 -11.09 -13.21
CA ILE A 447 -13.99 -9.68 -13.50
C ILE A 447 -12.96 -9.62 -14.63
N GLY A 448 -13.18 -8.72 -15.59
CA GLY A 448 -12.16 -8.32 -16.57
C GLY A 448 -11.21 -7.33 -15.93
N ILE A 449 -9.92 -7.64 -15.90
CA ILE A 449 -8.91 -6.89 -15.17
C ILE A 449 -7.63 -6.71 -15.98
N ASP A 450 -6.90 -5.67 -15.62
CA ASP A 450 -5.46 -5.63 -15.82
C ASP A 450 -4.77 -6.00 -14.50
N ALA A 451 -3.87 -6.97 -14.58
CA ALA A 451 -3.27 -7.60 -13.42
C ALA A 451 -1.94 -6.89 -13.08
N ASN A 452 -1.84 -6.46 -11.82
CA ASN A 452 -0.79 -5.57 -11.33
C ASN A 452 -0.03 -6.14 -10.13
N TYR A 453 1.22 -5.73 -10.00
CA TYR A 453 2.07 -6.01 -8.86
C TYR A 453 2.70 -4.72 -8.34
N LEU A 454 2.55 -4.43 -7.05
CA LEU A 454 2.97 -3.17 -6.45
C LEU A 454 4.06 -3.38 -5.40
N ASP A 455 5.02 -2.45 -5.41
CA ASP A 455 5.90 -2.11 -4.30
C ASP A 455 5.82 -0.59 -4.12
N VAL A 456 4.72 -0.12 -3.53
CA VAL A 456 4.45 1.30 -3.30
C VAL A 456 4.25 1.51 -1.82
N THR A 457 5.15 2.26 -1.18
CA THR A 457 5.12 2.38 0.28
C THR A 457 5.49 3.77 0.76
N SER A 458 5.08 4.07 1.99
CA SER A 458 5.57 5.21 2.76
C SER A 458 6.44 4.73 3.94
N PRO A 459 7.24 5.63 4.55
CA PRO A 459 7.83 5.36 5.86
C PRO A 459 6.75 5.11 6.92
N GLY A 460 7.06 4.28 7.92
CA GLY A 460 6.27 4.20 9.15
C GLY A 460 6.42 5.44 10.03
N SER A 461 5.44 5.72 10.90
CA SER A 461 5.45 6.89 11.79
C SER A 461 4.78 6.62 13.13
N ASP A 462 5.10 7.44 14.14
CA ASP A 462 4.43 7.49 15.47
C ASP A 462 4.36 6.15 16.22
N GLY A 463 5.32 5.25 15.99
CA GLY A 463 5.32 3.92 16.61
C GLY A 463 4.46 2.88 15.87
N TYR A 464 3.89 3.22 14.72
CA TYR A 464 3.07 2.34 13.91
C TYR A 464 3.73 2.03 12.56
N LEU A 465 3.56 0.80 12.10
CA LEU A 465 3.77 0.40 10.71
C LEU A 465 2.44 -0.11 10.16
N GLN A 466 1.75 0.76 9.41
CA GLN A 466 0.49 0.41 8.73
C GLN A 466 0.76 -0.53 7.55
N PRO A 467 -0.26 -1.27 7.06
CA PRO A 467 -0.13 -2.03 5.81
C PRO A 467 0.40 -1.14 4.69
N GLY A 468 1.37 -1.64 3.93
CA GLY A 468 2.05 -0.88 2.88
C GLY A 468 3.11 0.11 3.38
N GLN A 469 3.43 0.15 4.69
CA GLN A 469 4.52 0.98 5.19
C GLN A 469 5.80 0.17 5.42
N ARG A 470 6.96 0.82 5.24
CA ARG A 470 8.28 0.21 5.45
C ARG A 470 9.18 1.01 6.38
N LEU A 471 10.16 0.29 6.93
CA LEU A 471 11.38 0.85 7.53
C LEU A 471 12.56 0.44 6.65
N THR A 472 13.23 1.41 6.04
CA THR A 472 14.49 1.18 5.35
C THR A 472 15.66 1.24 6.35
N ALA A 473 16.83 0.77 5.92
CA ALA A 473 18.08 0.85 6.68
C ALA A 473 18.30 2.25 7.32
N GLY A 474 18.46 2.27 8.64
CA GLY A 474 18.60 3.45 9.49
C GLY A 474 17.29 3.98 10.08
N GLN A 475 16.13 3.64 9.53
CA GLN A 475 14.84 4.13 10.02
C GLN A 475 14.38 3.39 11.28
N SER A 476 13.54 4.06 12.06
CA SER A 476 13.05 3.55 13.33
C SER A 476 11.62 3.95 13.62
N LEU A 477 10.89 3.06 14.30
CA LEU A 477 9.68 3.36 15.05
C LEU A 477 9.99 3.49 16.53
N SER A 478 9.17 4.21 17.29
CA SER A 478 9.47 4.55 18.68
C SER A 478 8.21 4.59 19.53
N SER A 479 8.33 4.10 20.77
CA SER A 479 7.44 4.38 21.89
C SER A 479 8.22 5.12 23.00
N ASP A 480 7.62 5.33 24.17
CA ASP A 480 8.31 5.89 25.33
C ASP A 480 9.43 4.98 25.87
N SER A 481 9.29 3.67 25.70
CA SER A 481 10.18 2.68 26.32
C SER A 481 11.14 2.04 25.33
N ILE A 482 10.73 1.83 24.07
CA ILE A 482 11.54 1.12 23.08
C ILE A 482 11.57 1.82 21.72
N THR A 483 12.57 1.46 20.93
CA THR A 483 12.72 1.81 19.51
C THR A 483 12.80 0.52 18.70
N LEU A 484 12.07 0.40 17.59
CA LEU A 484 12.28 -0.66 16.61
C LEU A 484 13.05 -0.08 15.42
N THR A 485 14.29 -0.51 15.20
CA THR A 485 15.19 0.05 14.20
C THR A 485 15.52 -1.00 13.15
N MET A 486 15.30 -0.65 11.88
CA MET A 486 15.90 -1.38 10.76
C MET A 486 17.34 -0.90 10.61
N GLN A 487 18.32 -1.67 11.04
CA GLN A 487 19.72 -1.24 11.09
C GLN A 487 20.36 -1.23 9.71
N ALA A 488 21.45 -0.47 9.57
CA ALA A 488 22.20 -0.36 8.32
C ALA A 488 22.86 -1.68 7.88
N ASP A 489 23.15 -2.57 8.82
CA ASP A 489 23.69 -3.91 8.57
C ASP A 489 22.62 -4.92 8.12
N GLY A 490 21.35 -4.50 8.04
CA GLY A 490 20.23 -5.33 7.62
C GLY A 490 19.50 -6.06 8.74
N ASN A 491 19.79 -5.77 10.00
CA ASN A 491 19.09 -6.37 11.13
C ASN A 491 17.91 -5.51 11.62
N LEU A 492 16.73 -6.09 11.84
CA LEU A 492 15.62 -5.38 12.48
C LEU A 492 15.66 -5.66 13.99
N VAL A 493 15.84 -4.62 14.80
CA VAL A 493 16.13 -4.76 16.23
C VAL A 493 15.25 -3.86 17.08
N ALA A 494 14.64 -4.44 18.12
CA ALA A 494 13.95 -3.69 19.16
C ALA A 494 14.92 -3.36 20.29
N TYR A 495 15.07 -2.07 20.57
CA TYR A 495 15.96 -1.51 21.59
C TYR A 495 15.16 -0.89 22.73
N LEU A 496 15.52 -1.20 23.97
CA LEU A 496 15.11 -0.42 25.13
C LEU A 496 15.80 0.95 25.11
N LYS A 497 15.00 2.01 25.23
CA LYS A 497 15.46 3.41 25.27
C LYS A 497 16.11 3.76 26.60
N VAL A 498 17.31 3.28 26.86
CA VAL A 498 18.17 3.91 27.87
C VAL A 498 18.82 5.14 27.25
N ALA A 499 18.99 6.24 27.97
CA ALA A 499 19.72 7.38 27.42
C ALA A 499 21.17 6.93 27.05
N GLY A 500 21.63 7.26 25.84
CA GLY A 500 22.84 6.66 25.25
C GLY A 500 22.56 5.52 24.26
N ALA A 501 23.41 4.49 24.21
CA ALA A 501 23.22 3.35 23.31
C ALA A 501 22.11 2.42 23.86
N GLY A 502 20.98 2.35 23.15
CA GLY A 502 19.85 1.51 23.53
C GLY A 502 20.23 0.04 23.73
N GLN A 503 19.50 -0.67 24.61
CA GLN A 503 19.79 -2.08 24.91
C GLN A 503 18.93 -3.01 24.04
N PRO A 504 19.52 -3.94 23.27
CA PRO A 504 18.73 -4.81 22.39
C PRO A 504 17.89 -5.78 23.22
N LEU A 505 16.58 -5.79 22.97
CA LEU A 505 15.61 -6.71 23.59
C LEU A 505 15.27 -7.89 22.67
N TRP A 506 15.19 -7.63 21.35
CA TRP A 506 14.83 -8.61 20.34
C TRP A 506 15.43 -8.23 18.98
N SER A 507 15.68 -9.22 18.13
CA SER A 507 16.30 -9.05 16.80
C SER A 507 15.82 -10.13 15.82
N THR A 508 15.67 -9.78 14.54
CA THR A 508 15.39 -10.74 13.46
C THR A 508 16.58 -11.63 13.12
N ASN A 509 17.77 -11.25 13.55
CA ASN A 509 19.04 -11.91 13.27
C ASN A 509 19.41 -11.95 11.78
N THR A 510 19.08 -10.86 11.07
CA THR A 510 19.29 -10.70 9.63
C THR A 510 20.49 -9.81 9.29
N TRP A 511 21.41 -9.60 10.25
CA TRP A 511 22.63 -8.81 10.06
C TRP A 511 23.52 -9.35 8.92
N GLY A 512 24.34 -8.48 8.33
CA GLY A 512 25.17 -8.80 7.16
C GLY A 512 24.44 -8.66 5.82
N GLN A 513 23.26 -8.03 5.82
CA GLN A 513 22.39 -7.80 4.66
C GLN A 513 22.19 -6.29 4.44
N PRO A 514 23.26 -5.54 4.09
CA PRO A 514 23.17 -4.09 3.98
C PRO A 514 22.11 -3.66 2.96
N GLY A 515 21.30 -2.68 3.36
CA GLY A 515 20.18 -2.19 2.54
C GLY A 515 18.91 -3.03 2.64
N ALA A 516 18.87 -4.08 3.46
CA ALA A 516 17.62 -4.76 3.80
C ALA A 516 16.61 -3.77 4.43
N TYR A 517 15.33 -4.12 4.33
CA TYR A 517 14.23 -3.30 4.82
C TYR A 517 13.13 -4.16 5.43
N ALA A 518 12.39 -3.61 6.39
CA ALA A 518 11.22 -4.24 6.98
C ALA A 518 9.94 -3.61 6.41
N VAL A 519 8.94 -4.42 6.07
CA VAL A 519 7.67 -3.94 5.51
C VAL A 519 6.50 -4.68 6.15
N MET A 520 5.46 -3.93 6.52
CA MET A 520 4.17 -4.51 6.91
C MET A 520 3.33 -4.71 5.64
N GLN A 521 3.17 -5.95 5.23
CA GLN A 521 2.50 -6.32 3.99
C GLN A 521 0.98 -6.32 4.14
N ASP A 522 0.29 -6.16 3.02
CA ASP A 522 -1.18 -6.11 2.98
C ASP A 522 -1.87 -7.43 3.32
N ASP A 523 -1.14 -8.54 3.18
CA ASP A 523 -1.58 -9.87 3.59
C ASP A 523 -1.54 -10.11 5.11
N GLY A 524 -1.04 -9.12 5.86
CA GLY A 524 -0.94 -9.14 7.30
C GLY A 524 0.41 -9.57 7.85
N ASN A 525 1.44 -9.76 7.02
CA ASN A 525 2.75 -10.21 7.44
C ASN A 525 3.75 -9.06 7.60
N LEU A 526 4.50 -9.06 8.71
CA LEU A 526 5.72 -8.26 8.83
C LEU A 526 6.91 -9.07 8.30
N VAL A 527 7.63 -8.54 7.31
CA VAL A 527 8.73 -9.24 6.64
C VAL A 527 9.95 -8.33 6.54
N VAL A 528 11.14 -8.90 6.76
CA VAL A 528 12.42 -8.29 6.40
C VAL A 528 12.88 -8.88 5.09
N TYR A 529 13.05 -8.04 4.06
CA TYR A 529 13.58 -8.43 2.76
C TYR A 529 15.01 -7.95 2.60
N SER A 530 15.79 -8.68 1.79
CA SER A 530 17.05 -8.17 1.25
C SER A 530 16.80 -6.92 0.41
N ARG A 531 17.86 -6.14 0.14
CA ARG A 531 17.78 -4.87 -0.60
C ARG A 531 16.97 -4.96 -1.90
N ASP A 532 17.21 -6.02 -2.67
CA ASP A 532 16.61 -6.25 -3.98
C ASP A 532 15.46 -7.28 -3.93
N GLY A 533 15.09 -7.74 -2.73
CA GLY A 533 14.00 -8.67 -2.49
C GLY A 533 12.63 -7.99 -2.43
N GLY A 534 11.59 -8.80 -2.40
CA GLY A 534 10.20 -8.38 -2.26
C GLY A 534 9.25 -9.58 -2.41
N PRO A 535 7.94 -9.41 -2.14
CA PRO A 535 7.02 -10.54 -2.11
C PRO A 535 6.89 -11.31 -3.45
N GLY A 536 7.16 -10.66 -4.59
CA GLY A 536 7.15 -11.28 -5.92
C GLY A 536 8.52 -11.74 -6.39
N ALA A 537 9.58 -11.09 -5.90
CA ALA A 537 10.98 -11.36 -6.29
C ALA A 537 11.68 -12.38 -5.39
N GLY A 538 11.11 -12.72 -4.23
CA GLY A 538 11.75 -13.52 -3.20
C GLY A 538 12.71 -12.69 -2.32
N GLY A 539 13.69 -13.35 -1.69
CA GLY A 539 14.67 -12.66 -0.83
C GLY A 539 14.14 -12.26 0.56
N ALA A 540 13.08 -12.91 1.05
CA ALA A 540 12.65 -12.78 2.44
C ALA A 540 13.74 -13.35 3.37
N LEU A 541 14.25 -12.52 4.28
CA LEU A 541 15.28 -12.87 5.25
C LEU A 541 14.67 -13.31 6.59
N TRP A 542 13.53 -12.71 6.95
CA TRP A 542 12.75 -13.05 8.14
C TRP A 542 11.27 -12.73 7.91
N SER A 543 10.37 -13.50 8.52
CA SER A 543 8.92 -13.32 8.44
C SER A 543 8.27 -13.59 9.80
N SER A 544 7.27 -12.77 10.16
CA SER A 544 6.44 -12.99 11.35
C SER A 544 5.51 -14.20 11.22
N ASN A 545 5.35 -14.74 10.00
CA ASN A 545 4.51 -15.89 9.65
C ASN A 545 3.03 -15.66 10.02
N THR A 546 2.56 -14.43 9.84
CA THR A 546 1.17 -14.02 10.10
C THR A 546 0.35 -13.81 8.82
N TRP A 547 0.91 -14.14 7.65
CA TRP A 547 0.20 -14.07 6.37
C TRP A 547 -1.02 -15.00 6.33
N GLY A 548 -2.05 -14.62 5.57
CA GLY A 548 -3.23 -15.44 5.31
C GLY A 548 -4.27 -15.44 6.44
N GLY A 549 -5.25 -16.36 6.38
CA GLY A 549 -6.23 -16.57 7.46
C GLY A 549 -7.12 -15.36 7.81
N GLY A 550 -7.33 -14.44 6.86
CA GLY A 550 -8.09 -13.20 7.10
C GLY A 550 -7.32 -12.13 7.87
N ASN A 551 -5.99 -12.24 8.00
CA ASN A 551 -5.15 -11.23 8.65
C ASN A 551 -4.84 -10.02 7.75
N GLY A 552 -5.50 -9.89 6.59
CA GLY A 552 -5.32 -8.75 5.69
C GLY A 552 -5.58 -7.41 6.39
N GLY A 553 -4.73 -6.43 6.10
CA GLY A 553 -4.79 -5.12 6.73
C GLY A 553 -4.36 -5.08 8.21
N SER A 554 -3.62 -6.09 8.68
CA SER A 554 -2.96 -6.05 10.00
C SER A 554 -1.85 -4.99 10.05
N TYR A 555 -1.52 -4.49 11.23
CA TYR A 555 -0.55 -3.43 11.42
C TYR A 555 0.38 -3.72 12.60
N THR A 556 1.61 -3.19 12.54
CA THR A 556 2.61 -3.32 13.63
C THR A 556 2.56 -2.11 14.55
N VAL A 557 2.69 -2.33 15.85
CA VAL A 557 2.74 -1.30 16.90
C VAL A 557 3.95 -1.52 17.78
N VAL A 558 4.73 -0.47 17.99
CA VAL A 558 5.78 -0.37 19.00
C VAL A 558 5.15 0.22 20.26
N GLN A 559 5.03 -0.59 21.31
CA GLN A 559 4.22 -0.27 22.49
C GLN A 559 5.04 0.32 23.63
N ALA A 560 4.39 1.11 24.47
CA ALA A 560 5.01 1.72 25.65
C ALA A 560 5.39 0.70 26.73
N ASP A 561 4.79 -0.49 26.73
CA ASP A 561 5.16 -1.59 27.61
C ASP A 561 6.46 -2.31 27.19
N GLY A 562 7.05 -1.93 26.05
CA GLY A 562 8.27 -2.52 25.51
C GLY A 562 8.06 -3.65 24.51
N ASN A 563 6.82 -3.91 24.11
CA ASN A 563 6.51 -4.94 23.13
C ASN A 563 6.43 -4.37 21.71
N VAL A 564 6.72 -5.20 20.71
CA VAL A 564 6.36 -4.93 19.32
C VAL A 564 5.31 -5.97 18.93
N VAL A 565 4.13 -5.51 18.53
CA VAL A 565 2.95 -6.35 18.36
C VAL A 565 2.33 -6.12 17.00
N ILE A 566 1.92 -7.21 16.33
CA ILE A 566 1.08 -7.15 15.14
C ILE A 566 -0.37 -7.37 15.59
N TYR A 567 -1.23 -6.39 15.29
CA TYR A 567 -2.67 -6.47 15.53
C TYR A 567 -3.41 -6.70 14.23
N ARG A 568 -4.46 -7.52 14.29
CA ARG A 568 -5.47 -7.56 13.24
C ARG A 568 -6.11 -6.20 13.04
N ARG A 569 -6.60 -6.00 11.83
CA ARG A 569 -7.44 -4.87 11.48
C ARG A 569 -8.61 -4.71 12.47
N GLY A 570 -8.81 -3.50 12.99
CA GLY A 570 -9.81 -3.20 14.01
C GLY A 570 -9.46 -3.66 15.44
N GLY A 571 -8.36 -4.39 15.62
CA GLY A 571 -7.80 -4.71 16.93
C GLY A 571 -6.95 -3.57 17.50
N GLY A 572 -6.27 -3.83 18.62
CA GLY A 572 -5.34 -2.90 19.23
C GLY A 572 -5.08 -3.19 20.71
N PRO A 573 -4.22 -2.41 21.40
CA PRO A 573 -3.84 -2.66 22.79
C PRO A 573 -5.03 -2.74 23.76
N ALA A 574 -6.06 -1.91 23.55
CA ALA A 574 -7.27 -1.87 24.38
C ALA A 574 -8.37 -2.84 23.94
N VAL A 575 -8.31 -3.35 22.71
CA VAL A 575 -9.39 -4.15 22.08
C VAL A 575 -9.03 -5.64 22.03
N GLY A 576 -7.73 -5.96 21.94
CA GLY A 576 -7.23 -7.32 21.67
C GLY A 576 -7.00 -7.55 20.17
N GLY A 577 -6.91 -8.82 19.76
CA GLY A 577 -6.64 -9.20 18.36
C GLY A 577 -5.15 -9.19 17.96
N ALA A 578 -4.25 -9.27 18.94
CA ALA A 578 -2.82 -9.51 18.68
C ALA A 578 -2.64 -10.89 18.03
N ILE A 579 -1.89 -10.95 16.94
CA ILE A 579 -1.59 -12.20 16.20
C ILE A 579 -0.11 -12.59 16.27
N TRP A 580 0.76 -11.64 16.62
CA TRP A 580 2.17 -11.89 16.87
C TRP A 580 2.73 -10.81 17.80
N ALA A 581 3.73 -11.15 18.60
CA ALA A 581 4.44 -10.20 19.45
C ALA A 581 5.90 -10.64 19.67
N THR A 582 6.79 -9.68 19.90
CA THR A 582 8.19 -9.97 20.29
C THR A 582 8.29 -10.62 21.67
N GLY A 583 7.29 -10.46 22.52
CA GLY A 583 7.29 -10.99 23.89
C GLY A 583 8.19 -10.19 24.84
N THR A 584 8.50 -8.94 24.48
CA THR A 584 9.44 -8.07 25.20
C THR A 584 8.75 -7.09 26.14
N GLN A 585 7.47 -7.33 26.46
CA GLN A 585 6.74 -6.53 27.44
C GLN A 585 7.42 -6.54 28.82
N ALA A 586 7.40 -5.39 29.49
CA ALA A 586 8.01 -5.22 30.81
C ALA A 586 7.38 -6.15 31.84
N GLY A 587 8.23 -6.79 32.64
CA GLY A 587 7.83 -7.58 33.80
C GLY A 587 7.49 -6.70 35.01
N PRO A 588 6.83 -7.27 36.04
CA PRO A 588 6.55 -6.56 37.28
C PRO A 588 7.85 -6.13 37.98
N SER A 589 7.83 -4.99 38.67
CA SER A 589 8.97 -4.48 39.43
C SER A 589 9.30 -5.32 40.67
N ALA A 590 8.38 -6.19 41.11
CA ALA A 590 8.59 -7.17 42.16
C ALA A 590 8.34 -8.59 41.65
N PHE A 591 9.23 -9.51 41.99
CA PHE A 591 9.11 -10.92 41.59
C PHE A 591 9.56 -11.88 42.70
N GLY A 592 8.68 -12.83 43.03
CA GLY A 592 8.88 -13.83 44.08
C GLY A 592 9.44 -15.16 43.60
N GLY A 593 9.58 -16.10 44.53
CA GLY A 593 10.11 -17.45 44.28
C GLY A 593 9.45 -18.16 43.10
N GLY A 594 10.27 -18.80 42.26
CA GLY A 594 9.91 -19.46 41.01
C GLY A 594 9.92 -18.56 39.77
N ARG A 595 9.99 -17.23 39.92
CA ARG A 595 9.98 -16.33 38.75
C ARG A 595 11.35 -16.34 38.06
N ARG A 596 11.30 -16.67 36.77
CA ARG A 596 12.43 -16.61 35.84
C ARG A 596 12.41 -15.30 35.06
N PHE A 597 13.57 -14.70 34.88
CA PHE A 597 13.83 -13.50 34.09
C PHE A 597 14.85 -13.85 33.00
N THR A 598 14.38 -14.09 31.77
CA THR A 598 15.20 -14.57 30.65
C THR A 598 15.85 -13.45 29.87
N ALA A 599 16.88 -13.76 29.08
CA ALA A 599 17.45 -12.84 28.10
C ALA A 599 16.37 -12.06 27.32
N GLY A 600 16.53 -10.74 27.22
CA GLY A 600 15.58 -9.81 26.60
C GLY A 600 14.46 -9.32 27.53
N GLN A 601 14.26 -9.94 28.69
CA GLN A 601 13.28 -9.46 29.68
C GLN A 601 13.83 -8.30 30.50
N TRP A 602 12.95 -7.35 30.79
CA TRP A 602 13.28 -6.14 31.52
C TRP A 602 12.11 -5.67 32.39
N THR A 603 12.41 -4.82 33.37
CA THR A 603 11.42 -4.16 34.24
C THR A 603 11.93 -2.76 34.58
N GLN A 604 11.07 -1.91 35.12
CA GLN A 604 11.42 -0.53 35.44
C GLN A 604 10.74 -0.03 36.71
N SER A 605 11.39 0.95 37.33
CA SER A 605 10.83 1.84 38.35
C SER A 605 10.74 3.27 37.80
N ALA A 606 10.38 4.24 38.63
CA ALA A 606 10.41 5.66 38.27
C ALA A 606 11.81 6.13 37.82
N THR A 607 12.87 5.53 38.36
CA THR A 607 14.26 6.01 38.22
C THR A 607 15.19 5.04 37.52
N THR A 608 14.88 3.74 37.49
CA THR A 608 15.81 2.73 36.94
C THR A 608 15.14 1.69 36.06
N ARG A 609 15.94 0.96 35.29
CA ARG A 609 15.54 -0.23 34.54
C ARG A 609 16.47 -1.39 34.86
N LEU A 610 15.90 -2.57 35.11
CA LEU A 610 16.65 -3.82 35.27
C LEU A 610 16.46 -4.67 34.02
N VAL A 611 17.54 -5.11 33.40
CA VAL A 611 17.53 -5.83 32.13
C VAL A 611 18.35 -7.12 32.27
N MET A 612 17.75 -8.26 31.89
CA MET A 612 18.52 -9.48 31.62
C MET A 612 18.94 -9.43 30.15
N GLN A 613 20.18 -9.03 29.89
CA GLN A 613 20.70 -8.79 28.56
C GLN A 613 20.91 -10.10 27.78
N ALA A 614 20.90 -9.98 26.45
CA ALA A 614 21.11 -11.11 25.54
C ALA A 614 22.50 -11.76 25.70
N ASP A 615 23.51 -10.99 26.09
CA ASP A 615 24.87 -11.46 26.38
C ASP A 615 24.98 -12.27 27.69
N GLY A 616 23.90 -12.37 28.46
CA GLY A 616 23.82 -13.09 29.71
C GLY A 616 24.06 -12.26 30.97
N ASN A 617 24.18 -10.94 30.85
CA ASN A 617 24.37 -10.06 31.99
C ASN A 617 23.04 -9.55 32.58
N LEU A 618 22.91 -9.50 33.92
CA LEU A 618 21.80 -8.83 34.59
C LEU A 618 22.28 -7.44 35.02
N VAL A 619 21.67 -6.38 34.49
CA VAL A 619 22.18 -5.00 34.64
C VAL A 619 21.09 -4.02 35.04
N LEU A 620 21.43 -3.15 36.00
CA LEU A 620 20.61 -2.06 36.47
C LEU A 620 21.09 -0.74 35.84
N TYR A 621 20.20 -0.04 35.14
CA TYR A 621 20.47 1.21 34.46
C TYR A 621 19.65 2.36 35.04
N ARG A 622 20.26 3.53 35.14
CA ARG A 622 19.57 4.78 35.44
C ARG A 622 18.71 5.22 34.26
N ARG A 623 17.49 5.71 34.49
CA ARG A 623 16.57 6.12 33.42
C ARG A 623 16.93 7.46 32.79
N SER A 624 17.50 8.38 33.56
CA SER A 624 17.77 9.74 33.12
C SER A 624 18.89 9.83 32.08
N ASP A 625 19.96 9.04 32.23
CA ASP A 625 21.16 9.10 31.39
C ASP A 625 21.67 7.73 30.90
N GLY A 626 21.00 6.63 31.27
CA GLY A 626 21.37 5.26 30.90
C GLY A 626 22.65 4.74 31.56
N ALA A 627 23.17 5.40 32.60
CA ALA A 627 24.34 4.93 33.32
C ALA A 627 24.08 3.55 33.97
N ALA A 628 24.99 2.60 33.78
CA ALA A 628 24.97 1.33 34.49
C ALA A 628 25.29 1.59 35.97
N LEU A 629 24.33 1.30 36.85
CA LEU A 629 24.45 1.48 38.30
C LEU A 629 25.00 0.22 38.98
N TRP A 630 24.62 -0.95 38.46
CA TRP A 630 25.00 -2.26 38.99
C TRP A 630 24.93 -3.33 37.91
N SER A 631 25.76 -4.37 38.00
CA SER A 631 25.74 -5.53 37.11
C SER A 631 26.14 -6.81 37.85
N SER A 632 25.56 -7.96 37.44
CA SER A 632 25.98 -9.29 37.91
C SER A 632 27.34 -9.72 37.36
N ASN A 633 27.89 -9.02 36.35
CA ASN A 633 29.13 -9.36 35.65
C ASN A 633 29.11 -10.76 35.02
N THR A 634 27.95 -11.18 34.50
CA THR A 634 27.73 -12.49 33.89
C THR A 634 27.68 -12.46 32.36
N TRP A 635 28.20 -11.39 31.75
CA TRP A 635 28.30 -11.23 30.29
C TRP A 635 29.15 -12.34 29.65
N GLY A 636 28.93 -12.60 28.35
CA GLY A 636 29.59 -13.70 27.62
C GLY A 636 28.89 -15.07 27.79
N HIS A 637 27.70 -15.08 28.37
CA HIS A 637 26.89 -16.28 28.61
C HIS A 637 25.52 -16.12 27.97
N ALA A 638 25.49 -16.07 26.64
CA ALA A 638 24.27 -15.87 25.87
C ALA A 638 23.14 -16.83 26.29
N GLY A 639 21.93 -16.28 26.45
CA GLY A 639 20.75 -17.03 26.91
C GLY A 639 20.73 -17.35 28.42
N ALA A 640 21.68 -16.83 29.20
CA ALA A 640 21.57 -16.87 30.66
C ALA A 640 20.27 -16.19 31.15
N TYR A 641 19.89 -16.50 32.38
CA TYR A 641 18.65 -16.00 32.96
C TYR A 641 18.78 -15.85 34.47
N ALA A 642 18.07 -14.89 35.06
CA ALA A 642 17.93 -14.77 36.50
C ALA A 642 16.73 -15.60 37.00
N LEU A 643 16.84 -16.19 38.17
CA LEU A 643 15.78 -16.97 38.82
C LEU A 643 15.74 -16.59 40.30
N MET A 644 14.61 -16.04 40.74
CA MET A 644 14.30 -15.95 42.16
C MET A 644 13.87 -17.33 42.62
N GLN A 645 14.72 -18.06 43.32
CA GLN A 645 14.49 -19.43 43.73
C GLN A 645 13.53 -19.52 44.92
N ALA A 646 12.88 -20.69 45.08
CA ALA A 646 11.94 -20.93 46.17
C ALA A 646 12.59 -20.91 47.56
N ASP A 647 13.88 -21.24 47.63
CA ASP A 647 14.70 -21.17 48.84
C ASP A 647 15.07 -19.73 49.26
N GLY A 648 14.66 -18.75 48.46
CA GLY A 648 14.86 -17.33 48.71
C GLY A 648 16.11 -16.74 48.07
N ASN A 649 16.85 -17.50 47.26
CA ASN A 649 18.05 -17.01 46.59
C ASN A 649 17.75 -16.48 45.18
N LEU A 650 18.26 -15.29 44.84
CA LEU A 650 18.28 -14.82 43.44
C LEU A 650 19.59 -15.25 42.78
N VAL A 651 19.50 -15.99 41.67
CA VAL A 651 20.65 -16.58 40.97
C VAL A 651 20.56 -16.32 39.47
N VAL A 652 21.69 -15.96 38.83
CA VAL A 652 21.83 -15.97 37.37
C VAL A 652 22.42 -17.30 36.95
N TYR A 653 21.73 -18.02 36.06
CA TYR A 653 22.13 -19.33 35.55
C TYR A 653 22.49 -19.28 34.07
N ARG A 654 23.41 -20.16 33.65
CA ARG A 654 23.64 -20.49 32.23
C ARG A 654 22.35 -21.03 31.59
N ALA A 655 22.20 -20.80 30.28
CA ALA A 655 21.09 -21.36 29.52
C ALA A 655 20.95 -22.87 29.74
N GLY A 656 19.71 -23.34 29.96
CA GLY A 656 19.39 -24.76 30.13
C GLY A 656 19.83 -25.41 31.45
N ARG A 657 20.43 -24.66 32.38
CA ARG A 657 20.93 -25.18 33.67
C ARG A 657 20.22 -24.50 34.84
N SER A 658 19.98 -25.23 35.91
CA SER A 658 19.42 -24.70 37.17
C SER A 658 20.05 -25.33 38.42
N ASP A 659 21.01 -26.23 38.21
CA ASP A 659 21.84 -26.86 39.24
C ASP A 659 23.03 -25.95 39.62
N PRO A 660 23.66 -26.15 40.79
CA PRO A 660 24.80 -25.35 41.23
C PRO A 660 25.94 -25.23 40.21
N GLY A 661 26.18 -26.25 39.38
CA GLY A 661 27.21 -26.22 38.33
C GLY A 661 26.89 -25.29 37.16
N GLY A 662 25.65 -24.79 37.06
CA GLY A 662 25.22 -23.79 36.08
C GLY A 662 25.13 -22.37 36.60
N ALA A 663 25.32 -22.14 37.91
CA ALA A 663 25.20 -20.81 38.51
C ALA A 663 26.39 -19.92 38.08
N LEU A 664 26.08 -18.71 37.61
CA LEU A 664 27.04 -17.69 37.20
C LEU A 664 27.22 -16.61 38.27
N TRP A 665 26.13 -16.26 38.96
CA TRP A 665 26.11 -15.26 40.02
C TRP A 665 24.94 -15.54 40.98
N SER A 666 25.07 -15.17 42.25
CA SER A 666 24.06 -15.39 43.28
C SER A 666 24.08 -14.28 44.34
N THR A 667 22.91 -13.91 44.84
CA THR A 667 22.78 -12.97 45.99
C THR A 667 23.24 -13.56 47.32
N GLY A 668 23.34 -14.89 47.42
CA GLY A 668 23.74 -15.58 48.65
C GLY A 668 22.66 -15.64 49.72
N THR A 669 21.39 -15.55 49.32
CA THR A 669 20.25 -15.39 50.24
C THR A 669 19.44 -16.67 50.43
N TRP A 670 20.02 -17.84 50.09
CA TRP A 670 19.38 -19.14 50.29
C TRP A 670 19.01 -19.39 51.76
N GLY A 671 17.96 -20.18 51.99
CA GLY A 671 17.39 -20.43 53.32
C GLY A 671 16.37 -19.38 53.79
N ASN A 672 16.07 -18.36 52.97
CA ASN A 672 15.04 -17.37 53.21
C ASN A 672 13.77 -17.70 52.40
N ALA A 673 13.18 -18.87 52.62
CA ALA A 673 12.04 -19.36 51.84
C ALA A 673 10.90 -18.31 51.74
N GLY A 674 10.44 -18.06 50.51
CA GLY A 674 9.44 -17.03 50.22
C GLY A 674 9.97 -15.60 50.13
N ALA A 675 11.29 -15.39 50.15
CA ALA A 675 11.89 -14.11 49.79
C ALA A 675 11.53 -13.72 48.34
N TYR A 676 11.64 -12.43 48.04
CA TYR A 676 11.31 -11.86 46.74
C TYR A 676 12.23 -10.68 46.41
N ALA A 677 12.46 -10.46 45.12
CA ALA A 677 13.28 -9.36 44.62
C ALA A 677 12.38 -8.19 44.18
N VAL A 678 12.85 -6.96 44.40
CA VAL A 678 12.12 -5.72 44.09
C VAL A 678 13.06 -4.69 43.50
N LEU A 679 12.64 -4.09 42.38
CA LEU A 679 13.20 -2.87 41.83
C LEU A 679 12.45 -1.66 42.39
N GLN A 680 13.17 -0.77 43.07
CA GLN A 680 12.59 0.34 43.83
C GLN A 680 12.75 1.69 43.11
N ASP A 681 11.91 2.65 43.45
CA ASP A 681 11.95 4.01 42.89
C ASP A 681 13.16 4.82 43.39
N ASP A 682 13.80 4.38 44.48
CA ASP A 682 15.03 4.96 45.01
C ASP A 682 16.31 4.49 44.29
N ALA A 683 16.15 3.81 43.15
CA ALA A 683 17.20 3.22 42.33
C ALA A 683 17.91 2.00 42.92
N ASN A 684 17.35 1.38 43.96
CA ASN A 684 17.89 0.16 44.54
C ASN A 684 17.19 -1.11 43.99
N PHE A 685 17.95 -2.19 43.86
CA PHE A 685 17.42 -3.53 43.58
C PHE A 685 17.70 -4.42 44.79
N VAL A 686 16.65 -4.97 45.40
CA VAL A 686 16.71 -5.53 46.76
C VAL A 686 16.01 -6.88 46.81
N VAL A 687 16.60 -7.84 47.53
CA VAL A 687 15.92 -9.06 47.95
C VAL A 687 15.44 -8.90 49.39
N TYR A 688 14.14 -9.02 49.61
CA TYR A 688 13.50 -8.98 50.92
C TYR A 688 13.08 -10.37 51.37
N ARG A 689 13.09 -10.62 52.68
CA ARG A 689 12.39 -11.78 53.28
C ARG A 689 10.89 -11.71 52.97
N LYS A 690 10.19 -12.84 53.08
CA LYS A 690 8.75 -12.98 52.81
C LYS A 690 7.86 -11.89 53.42
N ASN A 691 8.15 -11.47 54.65
CA ASN A 691 7.38 -10.45 55.39
C ASN A 691 8.12 -9.09 55.48
N GLY A 692 9.18 -8.92 54.69
CA GLY A 692 9.94 -7.67 54.62
C GLY A 692 9.34 -6.69 53.61
N GLY A 693 10.06 -5.60 53.39
CA GLY A 693 9.74 -4.62 52.34
C GLY A 693 10.32 -3.24 52.65
N PRO A 694 10.24 -2.28 51.71
CA PRO A 694 10.83 -0.94 51.87
C PRO A 694 10.41 -0.21 53.15
N ALA A 695 9.15 -0.35 53.58
CA ALA A 695 8.64 0.28 54.80
C ALA A 695 8.86 -0.54 56.09
N VAL A 696 9.15 -1.84 55.97
CA VAL A 696 9.18 -2.80 57.10
C VAL A 696 10.62 -3.23 57.44
N GLY A 697 11.55 -3.12 56.50
CA GLY A 697 12.90 -3.65 56.62
C GLY A 697 12.98 -5.12 56.19
N GLY A 698 13.99 -5.84 56.68
CA GLY A 698 14.18 -7.27 56.32
C GLY A 698 14.80 -7.51 54.95
N ALA A 699 15.56 -6.54 54.42
CA ALA A 699 16.42 -6.75 53.26
C ALA A 699 17.51 -7.77 53.61
N VAL A 700 17.71 -8.76 52.75
CA VAL A 700 18.75 -9.79 52.88
C VAL A 700 19.86 -9.63 51.84
N TRP A 701 19.61 -8.86 50.78
CA TRP A 701 20.61 -8.41 49.81
C TRP A 701 20.15 -7.12 49.13
N ALA A 702 21.08 -6.25 48.74
CA ALA A 702 20.78 -5.06 47.95
C ALA A 702 21.93 -4.74 46.97
N SER A 703 21.60 -4.12 45.84
CA SER A 703 22.58 -3.61 44.87
C SER A 703 23.41 -2.44 45.41
N ASN A 704 22.97 -1.81 46.51
CA ASN A 704 23.59 -0.64 47.15
C ASN A 704 23.67 0.57 46.20
N THR A 705 22.65 0.74 45.37
CA THR A 705 22.54 1.83 44.39
C THR A 705 21.52 2.89 44.79
N TRP A 706 21.04 2.84 46.03
CA TRP A 706 20.11 3.82 46.61
C TRP A 706 20.56 5.27 46.37
N GLY A 707 19.62 6.11 45.93
CA GLY A 707 19.83 7.54 45.65
C GLY A 707 20.59 7.84 44.36
N ARG A 708 20.88 6.83 43.53
CA ARG A 708 21.61 6.98 42.27
C ARG A 708 20.70 6.95 41.04
N GLY A 709 19.43 7.29 41.21
CA GLY A 709 18.36 7.25 40.19
C GLY A 709 18.39 8.36 39.16
#